data_AF-A0A966Q9R8-F1
#
_entry.id   AF-A0A966Q9R8-F1
#
_cell.length_a   1.000
_cell.length_b   1.000
_cell.length_c   1.000
_cell.angle_alpha   90.00
_cell.angle_beta   90.00
_cell.angle_gamma   90.00
#
_symmetry.space_group_name_H-M   'P 1'
#
loop_
_entity.id
_entity.type
_entity.pdbx_description
1 polymer ?
#
loop_
_entity_poly.entity_id
_entity_poly.type
_entity_poly.pdbx_seq_one_letter_code
_entity_poly.pdbx_strand_id
1 'polypeptide(L)'
;MPIRKLFGMGCLAFFLCLVGVEAAADFKIRYNQKFPCLEVMDSSAVKITDVTEGAKGETVTSGKSSLNISFIKNSSGQPEVTLRDAKSPLSEMEIEAFGLSVGMKPEGTVLVRFGADNKPKFEMDRTGGSRFLMADLGNLDTAAGKEVASNTGPSKNLIRCRERFADWIGGKGGWSNKSGKILATEGGDSVKVGDLPDREIKVSEAFQSGAVITVGTKKPLLFQSGAGVFHLALPGTVFSIGKLEAGSADLKVELTEGTIQTFVAEPLKAPRASLIALGNGEVARTLDASYQITKTPGQESAITLTSISGKVILAQEAGGKEVANLSGEKTWSGAKGGEPRALSSNSPEKSSLVALQELARNTALIDIARDGVKACPEAVEEIVSTAVKANPELAQTIAEQCLLANPKSLKVIAQASGVKGLKLSKEEQAKVDALESLDQRLERLAIDGIDLEMKQGQVLLVEGDCKLDGKKEKIMVGQVLALNDKITTGKESRILVGMAPGVVLSVEAGSVASLEKMSAEIKNGELQSREAVVNSESGLVVMNIAPWNKEKTDVRVKTTDGESVAQGTVFAVSFAGGKMMTTVTRGSVGSRDSTGKMVSIAAGQQAAPGATPVATPANSPAVLAAGKAVESTVSAMVANVAASVAAAIPTAAAEVAAIAAKASPAAAEQIAAAVAAKAPNVAIAIAQAVSKVAPEAASKIAAAVIAAIPGMDAKSISAITTASSQGAADAPSVDTASGTEGGNAGGVGAGSGNIAATTQIQQLQAQQDADALRSAQEGLRQAEAALAASQTQENKDKLVAAKQAVAAAQDKIKATKV
;
A
#
# COMPACT_ATOMS: atom_id res chain seq x y z
N MET A 1 64.65 44.41 5.10
CA MET A 1 63.91 44.69 3.85
C MET A 1 64.43 43.74 2.77
N PRO A 2 63.65 43.25 1.77
CA PRO A 2 62.20 43.10 1.56
C PRO A 2 61.76 41.59 1.51
N ILE A 3 60.54 41.14 1.87
CA ILE A 3 59.20 41.12 1.20
C ILE A 3 58.98 40.02 0.11
N ARG A 4 57.87 39.24 0.30
CA ARG A 4 57.06 38.39 -0.64
C ARG A 4 57.62 36.98 -0.97
N LYS A 5 56.89 35.84 -0.92
CA LYS A 5 55.47 35.53 -1.22
C LYS A 5 54.91 34.34 -0.38
N LEU A 6 53.59 34.35 -0.34
CA LEU A 6 52.59 33.50 0.29
C LEU A 6 52.34 32.17 -0.47
N PHE A 7 52.37 31.02 0.20
CA PHE A 7 51.79 29.70 -0.15
C PHE A 7 51.95 28.85 1.13
N GLY A 8 51.01 28.10 1.71
CA GLY A 8 49.64 27.71 1.42
C GLY A 8 49.38 26.54 2.38
N MET A 9 48.59 26.75 3.44
CA MET A 9 48.29 25.73 4.45
C MET A 9 46.79 25.46 4.41
N GLY A 10 46.41 24.38 3.72
CA GLY A 10 45.04 23.93 3.60
C GLY A 10 44.65 23.01 4.77
N CYS A 11 43.90 23.54 5.72
CA CYS A 11 42.99 22.78 6.58
C CYS A 11 41.57 23.24 6.22
N LEU A 12 40.81 22.42 5.50
CA LEU A 12 39.40 22.67 5.22
C LEU A 12 38.55 21.67 6.02
N ALA A 13 37.99 22.15 7.13
CA ALA A 13 36.89 21.49 7.82
C ALA A 13 35.61 21.69 6.99
N PHE A 14 34.98 20.57 6.62
CA PHE A 14 33.76 20.54 5.82
C PHE A 14 32.55 20.83 6.74
N PHE A 15 32.06 22.08 6.73
CA PHE A 15 30.79 22.47 7.31
C PHE A 15 29.68 22.14 6.29
N LEU A 16 28.84 21.15 6.59
CA LEU A 16 27.61 20.85 5.86
C LEU A 16 26.51 21.79 6.39
N CYS A 17 26.34 22.95 5.74
CA CYS A 17 25.13 23.75 5.86
C CYS A 17 24.00 23.09 5.06
N LEU A 18 23.13 22.36 5.74
CA LEU A 18 21.79 22.02 5.23
C LEU A 18 20.90 23.26 5.41
N VAL A 19 20.83 24.08 4.37
CA VAL A 19 19.81 25.14 4.24
C VAL A 19 18.71 24.53 3.38
N GLY A 20 17.58 24.17 3.99
CA GLY A 20 16.35 23.87 3.27
C GLY A 20 15.83 25.18 2.68
N VAL A 21 16.16 25.44 1.41
CA VAL A 21 15.55 26.51 0.62
C VAL A 21 14.24 25.94 0.08
N GLU A 22 13.10 26.42 0.57
CA GLU A 22 11.84 26.27 -0.16
C GLU A 22 12.04 26.96 -1.52
N ALA A 23 11.98 26.19 -2.61
CA ALA A 23 12.19 26.72 -3.94
C ALA A 23 10.99 27.61 -4.30
N ALA A 24 11.23 28.91 -4.46
CA ALA A 24 10.26 29.80 -5.09
C ALA A 24 10.09 29.38 -6.56
N ALA A 25 8.85 29.44 -7.09
CA ALA A 25 8.56 29.13 -8.49
C ALA A 25 9.56 29.82 -9.44
N ASP A 26 10.14 29.08 -10.37
CA ASP A 26 11.15 29.58 -11.33
C ASP A 26 10.60 30.73 -12.18
N PHE A 27 9.31 30.67 -12.51
CA PHE A 27 8.59 31.70 -13.27
C PHE A 27 7.19 31.95 -12.71
N LYS A 28 6.73 33.21 -12.79
CA LYS A 28 5.32 33.59 -12.58
C LYS A 28 4.74 34.20 -13.85
N ILE A 29 3.57 33.75 -14.27
CA ILE A 29 2.93 34.16 -15.53
C ILE A 29 1.52 34.69 -15.25
N ARG A 30 1.23 35.91 -15.69
CA ARG A 30 -0.09 36.55 -15.54
C ARG A 30 -0.60 37.08 -16.87
N TYR A 31 -1.90 37.03 -17.08
CA TYR A 31 -2.54 37.66 -18.24
C TYR A 31 -2.87 39.12 -17.93
N ASN A 32 -2.33 40.05 -18.72
CA ASN A 32 -2.71 41.45 -18.63
C ASN A 32 -3.90 41.70 -19.58
N GLN A 33 -5.05 42.09 -19.01
CA GLN A 33 -6.25 42.34 -19.81
C GLN A 33 -6.27 43.73 -20.46
N LYS A 34 -5.47 44.68 -19.95
CA LYS A 34 -5.41 46.05 -20.48
C LYS A 34 -4.53 46.13 -21.73
N PHE A 35 -3.53 45.27 -21.82
CA PHE A 35 -2.67 45.07 -22.98
C PHE A 35 -2.59 43.56 -23.21
N PRO A 36 -3.14 43.01 -24.31
CA PRO A 36 -3.25 41.55 -24.50
C PRO A 36 -1.87 40.91 -24.67
N CYS A 37 -1.20 40.68 -23.55
CA CYS A 37 0.10 40.07 -23.41
C CYS A 37 0.15 39.24 -22.10
N LEU A 38 1.12 38.34 -22.04
CA LEU A 38 1.47 37.63 -20.83
C LEU A 38 2.64 38.33 -20.15
N GLU A 39 2.44 38.76 -18.91
CA GLU A 39 3.51 39.25 -18.06
C GLU A 39 4.24 38.06 -17.47
N VAL A 40 5.52 37.90 -17.83
CA VAL A 40 6.39 36.84 -17.31
C VAL A 40 7.36 37.45 -16.31
N MET A 41 7.38 36.91 -15.10
CA MET A 41 8.20 37.35 -13.97
C MET A 41 9.08 36.22 -13.46
N ASP A 42 10.17 36.57 -12.78
CA ASP A 42 11.05 35.62 -12.10
C ASP A 42 10.50 35.17 -10.73
N SER A 43 11.27 34.33 -10.04
CA SER A 43 10.97 33.82 -8.70
C SER A 43 10.85 34.90 -7.61
N SER A 44 11.36 36.10 -7.86
CA SER A 44 11.23 37.27 -6.99
C SER A 44 10.09 38.20 -7.41
N ALA A 45 9.22 37.74 -8.34
CA ALA A 45 8.14 38.51 -8.95
C ALA A 45 8.61 39.78 -9.68
N VAL A 46 9.86 39.82 -10.13
CA VAL A 46 10.39 40.89 -10.99
C VAL A 46 10.05 40.56 -12.44
N LYS A 47 9.45 41.50 -13.16
CA LYS A 47 9.06 41.33 -14.56
C LYS A 47 10.29 41.14 -15.45
N ILE A 48 10.28 40.05 -16.23
CA ILE A 48 11.31 39.68 -17.21
C ILE A 48 10.93 40.22 -18.58
N THR A 49 9.73 39.89 -19.07
CA THR A 49 9.27 40.26 -20.43
C THR A 49 7.74 40.25 -20.53
N ASP A 50 7.22 40.85 -21.59
CA ASP A 50 5.84 40.72 -22.05
C ASP A 50 5.79 39.85 -23.31
N VAL A 51 5.10 38.70 -23.24
CA VAL A 51 4.86 37.86 -24.43
C VAL A 51 3.57 38.31 -25.09
N THR A 52 3.67 38.90 -26.29
CA THR A 52 2.52 39.47 -27.01
C THR A 52 1.64 38.40 -27.64
N GLU A 53 0.34 38.68 -27.78
CA GLU A 53 -0.60 37.83 -28.51
C GLU A 53 -0.16 37.63 -29.97
N GLY A 54 0.04 36.37 -30.38
CA GLY A 54 0.62 35.96 -31.66
C GLY A 54 2.00 35.28 -31.55
N ALA A 55 2.64 35.32 -30.38
CA ALA A 55 3.93 34.68 -30.15
C ALA A 55 3.86 33.15 -30.30
N LYS A 56 4.77 32.58 -31.09
CA LYS A 56 4.89 31.13 -31.32
C LYS A 56 6.26 30.64 -30.88
N GLY A 57 6.34 30.30 -29.61
CA GLY A 57 7.49 29.65 -28.99
C GLY A 57 8.61 30.59 -28.57
N GLU A 58 8.25 31.71 -27.94
CA GLU A 58 9.20 32.65 -27.35
C GLU A 58 9.88 32.01 -26.14
N THR A 59 11.22 31.99 -26.14
CA THR A 59 11.98 31.41 -25.02
C THR A 59 12.29 32.48 -24.00
N VAL A 60 11.82 32.30 -22.77
CA VAL A 60 12.07 33.20 -21.65
C VAL A 60 13.08 32.56 -20.70
N THR A 61 14.03 33.35 -20.19
CA THR A 61 15.12 32.88 -19.33
C THR A 61 15.19 33.67 -18.03
N SER A 62 15.33 32.98 -16.91
CA SER A 62 15.59 33.55 -15.58
C SER A 62 16.69 32.76 -14.89
N GLY A 63 17.85 33.37 -14.65
CA GLY A 63 19.01 32.69 -14.10
C GLY A 63 19.47 31.50 -14.97
N LYS A 64 19.41 30.28 -14.43
CA LYS A 64 19.73 29.03 -15.14
C LYS A 64 18.48 28.32 -15.70
N SER A 65 17.30 28.90 -15.51
CA SER A 65 16.02 28.34 -15.89
C SER A 65 15.53 28.95 -17.22
N SER A 66 14.94 28.14 -18.10
CA SER A 66 14.36 28.58 -19.36
C SER A 66 13.02 27.90 -19.67
N LEU A 67 12.08 28.64 -20.25
CA LEU A 67 10.75 28.16 -20.60
C LEU A 67 10.35 28.67 -21.99
N ASN A 68 9.77 27.80 -22.81
CA ASN A 68 9.21 28.18 -24.11
C ASN A 68 7.71 28.48 -23.97
N ILE A 69 7.30 29.68 -24.39
CA ILE A 69 5.93 30.19 -24.25
C ILE A 69 5.37 30.55 -25.62
N SER A 70 4.22 29.99 -25.97
CA SER A 70 3.40 30.43 -27.10
C SER A 70 2.12 31.06 -26.59
N PHE A 71 1.71 32.18 -27.20
CA PHE A 71 0.45 32.84 -26.90
C PHE A 71 -0.27 33.14 -28.21
N ILE A 72 -1.31 32.37 -28.53
CA ILE A 72 -2.02 32.43 -29.80
C ILE A 72 -3.54 32.48 -29.58
N LYS A 73 -4.31 32.76 -30.64
CA LYS A 73 -5.76 32.53 -30.65
C LYS A 73 -6.08 31.16 -31.24
N ASN A 74 -7.00 30.45 -30.62
CA ASN A 74 -7.56 29.21 -31.18
C ASN A 74 -8.49 29.51 -32.36
N SER A 75 -9.02 28.46 -33.00
CA SER A 75 -9.95 28.58 -34.15
C SER A 75 -11.23 29.36 -33.85
N SER A 76 -11.59 29.50 -32.57
CA SER A 76 -12.76 30.25 -32.10
C SER A 76 -12.41 31.69 -31.68
N GLY A 77 -11.16 32.13 -31.90
CA GLY A 77 -10.69 33.48 -31.55
C GLY A 77 -10.39 33.69 -30.06
N GLN A 78 -10.41 32.64 -29.23
CA GLN A 78 -10.10 32.71 -27.81
C GLN A 78 -8.60 32.56 -27.55
N PRO A 79 -8.05 33.20 -26.51
CA PRO A 79 -6.64 33.08 -26.17
C PRO A 79 -6.26 31.65 -25.73
N GLU A 80 -5.08 31.23 -26.15
CA GLU A 80 -4.50 29.91 -25.88
C GLU A 80 -2.99 30.07 -25.61
N VAL A 81 -2.54 29.55 -24.47
CA VAL A 81 -1.15 29.65 -24.01
C VAL A 81 -0.55 28.27 -23.93
N THR A 82 0.61 28.06 -24.54
CA THR A 82 1.34 26.79 -24.48
C THR A 82 2.69 27.00 -23.81
N LEU A 83 3.00 26.20 -22.79
CA LEU A 83 4.29 26.17 -22.08
C LEU A 83 4.99 24.85 -22.39
N ARG A 84 6.26 24.90 -22.83
CA ARG A 84 7.07 23.73 -23.22
C ARG A 84 8.55 23.93 -22.90
N ASP A 85 9.32 22.85 -23.05
CA ASP A 85 10.79 22.85 -22.99
C ASP A 85 11.34 23.48 -21.69
N ALA A 86 10.71 23.15 -20.56
CA ALA A 86 11.07 23.66 -19.25
C ALA A 86 12.45 23.11 -18.81
N LYS A 87 13.48 23.97 -18.79
CA LYS A 87 14.82 23.61 -18.30
C LYS A 87 15.07 24.32 -16.99
N SER A 88 15.27 23.58 -15.91
CA SER A 88 15.61 24.10 -14.58
C SER A 88 16.85 23.36 -14.05
N PRO A 89 17.64 23.95 -13.13
CA PRO A 89 18.66 23.23 -12.37
C PRO A 89 18.12 22.05 -11.55
N LEU A 90 16.81 22.04 -11.29
CA LEU A 90 16.09 20.97 -10.59
C LEU A 90 15.52 19.96 -11.59
N SER A 91 15.21 18.74 -11.11
CA SER A 91 14.62 17.67 -11.94
C SER A 91 13.20 17.98 -12.43
N GLU A 92 12.54 18.98 -11.84
CA GLU A 92 11.20 19.48 -12.17
C GLU A 92 11.21 21.00 -11.93
N MET A 93 10.74 21.78 -12.91
CA MET A 93 10.57 23.23 -12.83
C MET A 93 9.23 23.57 -12.20
N GLU A 94 9.18 24.54 -11.30
CA GLU A 94 7.93 25.05 -10.73
C GLU A 94 7.53 26.37 -11.39
N ILE A 95 6.28 26.48 -11.84
CA ILE A 95 5.74 27.65 -12.54
C ILE A 95 4.41 28.06 -11.91
N GLU A 96 4.28 29.32 -11.51
CA GLU A 96 3.00 29.90 -11.09
C GLU A 96 2.31 30.53 -12.31
N ALA A 97 1.40 29.81 -12.96
CA ALA A 97 0.69 30.29 -14.14
C ALA A 97 -0.78 30.61 -13.80
N PHE A 98 -1.19 31.86 -14.03
CA PHE A 98 -2.57 32.33 -13.81
C PHE A 98 -3.13 32.04 -12.41
N GLY A 99 -2.25 32.09 -11.39
CA GLY A 99 -2.61 31.85 -9.99
C GLY A 99 -2.66 30.38 -9.58
N LEU A 100 -2.12 29.46 -10.41
CA LEU A 100 -1.95 28.05 -10.07
C LEU A 100 -0.49 27.62 -10.21
N SER A 101 -0.03 26.82 -9.25
CA SER A 101 1.33 26.26 -9.24
C SER A 101 1.40 24.96 -10.03
N VAL A 102 2.30 24.90 -11.02
CA VAL A 102 2.47 23.80 -11.98
C VAL A 102 3.91 23.30 -11.96
N GLY A 103 4.10 22.01 -11.73
CA GLY A 103 5.37 21.31 -11.91
C GLY A 103 5.52 20.83 -13.35
N MET A 104 6.67 21.11 -13.97
CA MET A 104 6.99 20.73 -15.34
C MET A 104 8.36 20.07 -15.45
N LYS A 105 8.40 18.88 -16.07
CA LYS A 105 9.65 18.25 -16.54
C LYS A 105 10.05 18.80 -17.93
N PRO A 106 11.30 18.60 -18.37
CA PRO A 106 11.77 19.08 -19.68
C PRO A 106 10.93 18.65 -20.88
N GLU A 107 10.34 17.45 -20.84
CA GLU A 107 9.47 16.93 -21.90
C GLU A 107 7.98 17.27 -21.70
N GLY A 108 7.66 17.97 -20.62
CA GLY A 108 6.30 18.33 -20.26
C GLY A 108 5.72 19.44 -21.15
N THR A 109 4.44 19.32 -21.49
CA THR A 109 3.68 20.36 -22.17
C THR A 109 2.45 20.72 -21.34
N VAL A 110 2.27 22.03 -21.11
CA VAL A 110 1.07 22.58 -20.47
C VAL A 110 0.37 23.50 -21.46
N LEU A 111 -0.92 23.25 -21.68
CA LEU A 111 -1.79 24.07 -22.50
C LEU A 111 -2.82 24.76 -21.60
N VAL A 112 -2.99 26.07 -21.77
CA VAL A 112 -3.99 26.85 -21.04
C VAL A 112 -4.93 27.48 -22.04
N ARG A 113 -6.21 27.08 -21.98
CA ARG A 113 -7.29 27.59 -22.82
C ARG A 113 -8.16 28.54 -21.99
N PHE A 114 -8.53 29.68 -22.54
CA PHE A 114 -9.45 30.60 -21.87
C PHE A 114 -10.88 30.36 -22.36
N GLY A 115 -11.81 30.12 -21.43
CA GLY A 115 -13.24 30.02 -21.74
C GLY A 115 -13.86 31.36 -22.14
N ALA A 116 -15.13 31.34 -22.58
CA ALA A 116 -15.88 32.57 -22.86
C ALA A 116 -16.07 33.47 -21.62
N ASP A 117 -15.87 32.92 -20.43
CA ASP A 117 -15.86 33.59 -19.13
C ASP A 117 -14.47 34.12 -18.72
N ASN A 118 -13.47 34.08 -19.62
CA ASN A 118 -12.08 34.45 -19.38
C ASN A 118 -11.39 33.69 -18.24
N LYS A 119 -11.93 32.53 -17.83
CA LYS A 119 -11.27 31.66 -16.84
C LYS A 119 -10.28 30.72 -17.52
N PRO A 120 -9.05 30.57 -16.99
CA PRO A 120 -8.07 29.64 -17.54
C PRO A 120 -8.46 28.20 -17.24
N LYS A 121 -8.40 27.35 -18.26
CA LYS A 121 -8.54 25.89 -18.19
C LYS A 121 -7.23 25.25 -18.62
N PHE A 122 -6.69 24.39 -17.77
CA PHE A 122 -5.40 23.75 -18.01
C PHE A 122 -5.60 22.34 -18.55
N GLU A 123 -4.90 22.04 -19.64
CA GLU A 123 -4.74 20.72 -20.21
C GLU A 123 -3.25 20.37 -20.12
N MET A 124 -2.94 19.25 -19.45
CA MET A 124 -1.57 18.80 -19.23
C MET A 124 -1.35 17.45 -19.91
N ASP A 125 -0.22 17.30 -20.59
CA ASP A 125 0.20 15.99 -21.09
C ASP A 125 0.72 15.13 -19.93
N ARG A 126 -0.06 14.10 -19.56
CA ARG A 126 0.28 13.16 -18.48
C ARG A 126 1.50 12.30 -18.80
N THR A 127 1.90 12.22 -20.06
CA THR A 127 3.03 11.39 -20.53
C THR A 127 4.37 12.13 -20.33
N GLY A 128 4.37 13.46 -20.49
CA GLY A 128 5.55 14.33 -20.35
C GLY A 128 5.88 14.77 -18.91
N GLY A 129 5.09 14.35 -17.92
CA GLY A 129 5.38 14.59 -16.49
C GLY A 129 5.03 15.97 -15.96
N SER A 130 4.11 16.71 -16.60
CA SER A 130 3.52 17.94 -16.05
C SER A 130 2.40 17.63 -15.05
N ARG A 131 2.36 18.32 -13.91
CA ARG A 131 1.34 18.14 -12.86
C ARG A 131 1.06 19.44 -12.12
N PHE A 132 -0.13 19.54 -11.52
CA PHE A 132 -0.37 20.54 -10.49
C PHE A 132 0.39 20.19 -9.20
N LEU A 133 0.92 21.20 -8.52
CA LEU A 133 1.58 21.01 -7.23
C LEU A 133 0.54 21.07 -6.10
N MET A 134 0.71 20.21 -5.09
CA MET A 134 -0.34 19.88 -4.11
C MET A 134 -0.83 21.06 -3.24
N ALA A 135 -0.10 22.18 -3.19
CA ALA A 135 -0.47 23.33 -2.37
C ALA A 135 -1.75 24.06 -2.84
N ASP A 136 -2.16 23.91 -4.10
CA ASP A 136 -3.28 24.67 -4.71
C ASP A 136 -4.54 23.84 -5.02
N LEU A 137 -4.59 22.55 -4.63
CA LEU A 137 -5.76 21.68 -4.82
C LEU A 137 -7.03 22.23 -4.11
N GLY A 138 -6.88 23.15 -3.15
CA GLY A 138 -7.99 23.82 -2.47
C GLY A 138 -8.70 24.92 -3.27
N ASN A 139 -8.18 25.34 -4.43
CA ASN A 139 -8.79 26.37 -5.30
C ASN A 139 -9.53 25.78 -6.52
N LEU A 140 -9.69 24.45 -6.59
CA LEU A 140 -10.23 23.76 -7.78
C LEU A 140 -11.71 24.06 -8.07
N ASP A 141 -12.47 24.57 -7.10
CA ASP A 141 -13.91 24.83 -7.22
C ASP A 141 -14.29 25.92 -8.25
N THR A 142 -13.31 26.67 -8.76
CA THR A 142 -13.59 27.73 -9.75
C THR A 142 -13.27 27.32 -11.20
N ALA A 143 -12.69 26.13 -11.43
CA ALA A 143 -12.28 25.64 -12.76
C ALA A 143 -12.94 24.31 -13.19
N ALA A 144 -13.65 23.60 -12.31
CA ALA A 144 -14.33 22.35 -12.65
C ALA A 144 -15.69 22.57 -13.34
N GLY A 145 -15.66 23.16 -14.52
CA GLY A 145 -16.78 23.15 -15.45
C GLY A 145 -16.81 21.86 -16.26
N LYS A 146 -17.62 20.91 -15.80
CA LYS A 146 -18.13 19.69 -16.47
C LYS A 146 -17.27 18.43 -16.34
N GLU A 147 -17.86 17.41 -15.73
CA GLU A 147 -17.49 15.99 -15.90
C GLU A 147 -17.25 15.71 -17.38
N VAL A 148 -16.00 15.40 -17.74
CA VAL A 148 -15.72 14.76 -19.00
C VAL A 148 -15.99 13.29 -18.76
N ALA A 149 -17.15 12.83 -19.23
CA ALA A 149 -17.43 11.41 -19.42
C ALA A 149 -16.17 10.76 -20.00
N SER A 150 -15.60 9.83 -19.24
CA SER A 150 -14.35 9.17 -19.54
C SER A 150 -14.51 8.31 -20.79
N ASN A 151 -14.29 8.91 -21.97
CA ASN A 151 -13.97 8.14 -23.17
C ASN A 151 -12.45 7.86 -23.22
N THR A 152 -11.87 7.57 -22.05
CA THR A 152 -10.56 6.91 -21.95
C THR A 152 -10.74 5.48 -22.44
N GLY A 153 -9.95 5.07 -23.41
CA GLY A 153 -9.92 3.69 -23.87
C GLY A 153 -9.70 2.69 -22.71
N PRO A 154 -10.03 1.41 -22.90
CA PRO A 154 -10.00 0.40 -21.84
C PRO A 154 -8.63 0.33 -21.15
N SER A 155 -8.62 0.08 -19.84
CA SER A 155 -7.38 -0.04 -19.08
C SER A 155 -6.50 -1.17 -19.65
N LYS A 156 -5.16 -1.04 -19.56
CA LYS A 156 -4.24 -2.11 -20.02
C LYS A 156 -4.55 -3.47 -19.38
N ASN A 157 -5.02 -3.45 -18.13
CA ASN A 157 -5.44 -4.66 -17.41
C ASN A 157 -6.70 -5.26 -18.01
N LEU A 158 -7.69 -4.43 -18.38
CA LEU A 158 -8.92 -4.89 -19.03
C LEU A 158 -8.63 -5.46 -20.43
N ILE A 159 -7.75 -4.82 -21.21
CA ILE A 159 -7.31 -5.33 -22.52
C ILE A 159 -6.70 -6.73 -22.34
N ARG A 160 -5.74 -6.88 -21.43
CA ARG A 160 -5.13 -8.18 -21.12
C ARG A 160 -6.15 -9.20 -20.64
N CYS A 161 -7.13 -8.80 -19.85
CA CYS A 161 -8.21 -9.69 -19.39
C CYS A 161 -9.11 -10.15 -20.54
N ARG A 162 -9.37 -9.29 -21.53
CA ARG A 162 -10.14 -9.64 -22.74
C ARG A 162 -9.37 -10.56 -23.66
N GLU A 163 -8.10 -10.26 -23.93
CA GLU A 163 -7.19 -11.14 -24.68
C GLU A 163 -7.17 -12.54 -24.05
N ARG A 164 -7.12 -12.55 -22.71
CA ARG A 164 -7.24 -13.77 -21.92
C ARG A 164 -8.59 -14.49 -22.18
N PHE A 165 -9.73 -13.88 -21.95
CA PHE A 165 -10.99 -14.59 -22.27
C PHE A 165 -11.04 -15.07 -23.73
N ALA A 166 -10.55 -14.27 -24.68
CA ALA A 166 -10.53 -14.63 -26.10
C ALA A 166 -9.66 -15.86 -26.38
N ASP A 167 -8.44 -15.92 -25.85
CA ASP A 167 -7.57 -17.08 -26.03
C ASP A 167 -8.16 -18.31 -25.31
N TRP A 168 -8.86 -18.16 -24.16
CA TRP A 168 -9.41 -19.32 -23.43
C TRP A 168 -10.56 -19.93 -24.23
N ILE A 169 -11.44 -19.07 -24.72
CA ILE A 169 -12.56 -19.43 -25.59
C ILE A 169 -12.04 -20.03 -26.91
N GLY A 170 -10.94 -19.48 -27.42
CA GLY A 170 -10.27 -19.97 -28.63
C GLY A 170 -9.51 -21.27 -28.45
N GLY A 171 -9.46 -21.84 -27.23
CA GLY A 171 -8.68 -23.03 -26.91
C GLY A 171 -7.16 -22.79 -26.92
N LYS A 172 -6.72 -21.52 -27.01
CA LYS A 172 -5.32 -21.12 -27.11
C LYS A 172 -4.61 -21.11 -25.77
N GLY A 173 -3.32 -21.43 -25.79
CA GLY A 173 -2.45 -21.51 -24.62
C GLY A 173 -2.06 -20.13 -24.13
N GLY A 174 -2.70 -19.67 -23.05
CA GLY A 174 -2.44 -18.36 -22.46
C GLY A 174 -3.07 -18.13 -21.08
N TRP A 175 -3.19 -19.16 -20.24
CA TRP A 175 -3.89 -19.07 -18.94
C TRP A 175 -2.93 -18.84 -17.78
N SER A 176 -3.25 -17.93 -16.85
CA SER A 176 -2.35 -17.27 -15.87
C SER A 176 -1.13 -16.53 -16.46
N ASN A 177 -0.89 -15.27 -16.04
CA ASN A 177 0.33 -14.51 -16.40
C ASN A 177 1.52 -14.84 -15.50
N LYS A 178 1.36 -15.74 -14.54
CA LYS A 178 2.38 -16.01 -13.52
C LYS A 178 2.66 -17.49 -13.45
N SER A 179 3.85 -17.86 -13.92
CA SER A 179 4.45 -19.14 -13.62
C SER A 179 4.57 -19.32 -12.11
N GLY A 180 4.33 -20.54 -11.64
CA GLY A 180 4.33 -20.91 -10.23
C GLY A 180 3.03 -20.55 -9.51
N LYS A 181 1.99 -20.10 -10.22
CA LYS A 181 0.71 -19.73 -9.62
C LYS A 181 -0.06 -20.98 -9.15
N ILE A 182 -0.52 -20.92 -7.90
CA ILE A 182 -1.42 -21.89 -7.30
C ILE A 182 -2.85 -21.58 -7.74
N LEU A 183 -3.49 -22.53 -8.39
CA LEU A 183 -4.83 -22.39 -8.96
C LEU A 183 -5.89 -22.95 -8.01
N ALA A 184 -5.57 -24.03 -7.27
CA ALA A 184 -6.45 -24.59 -6.24
C ALA A 184 -5.66 -25.30 -5.14
N THR A 185 -6.09 -25.11 -3.90
CA THR A 185 -5.66 -25.82 -2.68
C THR A 185 -6.85 -25.86 -1.70
N GLU A 186 -6.95 -26.91 -0.89
CA GLU A 186 -7.93 -27.03 0.20
C GLU A 186 -7.31 -26.83 1.60
N GLY A 187 -6.07 -26.35 1.68
CA GLY A 187 -5.35 -26.10 2.93
C GLY A 187 -4.55 -27.31 3.46
N GLY A 188 -3.60 -27.03 4.35
CA GLY A 188 -2.65 -28.03 4.87
C GLY A 188 -1.44 -28.31 3.96
N ASP A 189 -1.30 -27.57 2.86
CA ASP A 189 -0.10 -27.54 2.02
C ASP A 189 0.89 -26.51 2.56
N SER A 190 2.18 -26.86 2.61
CA SER A 190 3.22 -25.95 3.12
C SER A 190 4.26 -25.62 2.05
N VAL A 191 4.84 -24.42 2.19
CA VAL A 191 5.94 -23.95 1.37
C VAL A 191 7.08 -23.46 2.25
N LYS A 192 8.30 -23.80 1.85
CA LYS A 192 9.56 -23.28 2.38
C LYS A 192 10.30 -22.52 1.29
N VAL A 193 10.73 -21.29 1.59
CA VAL A 193 11.49 -20.45 0.63
C VAL A 193 12.79 -20.02 1.30
N GLY A 194 13.91 -20.62 0.88
CA GLY A 194 15.21 -20.40 1.51
C GLY A 194 15.20 -20.76 3.01
N ASP A 195 15.65 -19.84 3.85
CA ASP A 195 15.74 -20.00 5.31
C ASP A 195 14.47 -19.55 6.05
N LEU A 196 13.41 -19.16 5.34
CA LEU A 196 12.14 -18.76 5.96
C LEU A 196 11.44 -19.95 6.61
N PRO A 197 10.70 -19.73 7.71
CA PRO A 197 9.90 -20.79 8.32
C PRO A 197 8.81 -21.26 7.36
N ASP A 198 8.46 -22.54 7.47
CA ASP A 198 7.39 -23.14 6.70
C ASP A 198 6.08 -22.40 6.95
N ARG A 199 5.34 -22.13 5.88
CA ARG A 199 4.02 -21.48 5.95
C ARG A 199 3.01 -22.18 5.06
N GLU A 200 1.74 -21.96 5.36
CA GLU A 200 0.65 -22.46 4.53
C GLU A 200 0.58 -21.73 3.17
N ILE A 201 0.21 -22.48 2.13
CA ILE A 201 -0.01 -21.99 0.78
C ILE A 201 -1.44 -21.48 0.61
N LYS A 202 -1.63 -20.37 -0.12
CA LYS A 202 -2.96 -19.84 -0.46
C LYS A 202 -3.21 -19.87 -1.96
N VAL A 203 -4.48 -19.96 -2.33
CA VAL A 203 -4.91 -19.86 -3.73
C VAL A 203 -4.49 -18.51 -4.32
N SER A 204 -4.08 -18.51 -5.59
CA SER A 204 -3.59 -17.36 -6.35
C SER A 204 -2.24 -16.80 -5.90
N GLU A 205 -1.56 -17.40 -4.93
CA GLU A 205 -0.14 -17.16 -4.69
C GLU A 205 0.69 -17.68 -5.87
N ALA A 206 1.81 -17.01 -6.17
CA ALA A 206 2.74 -17.44 -7.20
C ALA A 206 4.14 -17.55 -6.61
N PHE A 207 4.78 -18.71 -6.80
CA PHE A 207 6.12 -18.98 -6.30
C PHE A 207 7.16 -18.89 -7.40
N GLN A 208 8.30 -18.29 -7.08
CA GLN A 208 9.47 -18.25 -7.94
C GLN A 208 10.38 -19.44 -7.66
N SER A 209 11.43 -19.57 -8.47
CA SER A 209 12.45 -20.60 -8.25
C SER A 209 13.07 -20.51 -6.85
N GLY A 210 13.30 -21.67 -6.22
CA GLY A 210 13.82 -21.81 -4.87
C GLY A 210 12.77 -22.15 -3.81
N ALA A 211 11.48 -22.21 -4.19
CA ALA A 211 10.42 -22.69 -3.31
C ALA A 211 10.40 -24.22 -3.26
N VAL A 212 10.31 -24.79 -2.05
CA VAL A 212 10.05 -26.21 -1.79
C VAL A 212 8.63 -26.33 -1.28
N ILE A 213 7.82 -27.16 -1.93
CA ILE A 213 6.39 -27.33 -1.65
C ILE A 213 6.14 -28.76 -1.17
N THR A 214 5.41 -28.86 -0.06
CA THR A 214 4.92 -30.11 0.51
C THR A 214 3.40 -30.11 0.46
N VAL A 215 2.83 -31.01 -0.33
CA VAL A 215 1.37 -31.17 -0.44
C VAL A 215 0.85 -31.96 0.75
N GLY A 216 -0.23 -31.46 1.36
CA GLY A 216 -0.89 -32.10 2.49
C GLY A 216 -1.37 -33.52 2.17
N THR A 217 -1.75 -34.27 3.20
CA THR A 217 -2.05 -35.71 3.06
C THR A 217 -3.49 -36.02 2.61
N LYS A 218 -4.34 -34.99 2.43
CA LYS A 218 -5.77 -35.18 2.19
C LYS A 218 -6.21 -34.86 0.76
N LYS A 219 -5.66 -33.80 0.16
CA LYS A 219 -6.18 -33.20 -1.07
C LYS A 219 -5.03 -32.80 -1.99
N PRO A 220 -5.24 -32.82 -3.32
CA PRO A 220 -4.22 -32.45 -4.26
C PRO A 220 -4.08 -30.92 -4.38
N LEU A 221 -2.91 -30.48 -4.84
CA LEU A 221 -2.57 -29.08 -5.12
C LEU A 221 -2.50 -28.88 -6.64
N LEU A 222 -3.30 -27.96 -7.17
CA LEU A 222 -3.26 -27.58 -8.59
C LEU A 222 -2.47 -26.28 -8.76
N PHE A 223 -1.46 -26.31 -9.62
CA PHE A 223 -0.63 -25.15 -9.92
C PHE A 223 -0.18 -25.15 -11.38
N GLN A 224 0.44 -24.05 -11.78
CA GLN A 224 0.91 -23.86 -13.15
C GLN A 224 2.40 -23.52 -13.17
N SER A 225 3.19 -24.17 -14.02
CA SER A 225 4.63 -23.87 -14.17
C SER A 225 4.92 -22.90 -15.31
N GLY A 226 3.95 -22.64 -16.17
CA GLY A 226 4.03 -21.67 -17.25
C GLY A 226 2.83 -21.79 -18.17
N ALA A 227 2.68 -20.87 -19.14
CA ALA A 227 1.47 -20.73 -19.95
C ALA A 227 1.00 -22.07 -20.55
N GLY A 228 -0.22 -22.50 -20.20
CA GLY A 228 -0.82 -23.75 -20.71
C GLY A 228 -0.27 -25.06 -20.11
N VAL A 229 0.63 -25.00 -19.11
CA VAL A 229 1.22 -26.18 -18.45
C VAL A 229 0.72 -26.28 -17.01
N PHE A 230 -0.20 -27.22 -16.77
CA PHE A 230 -0.86 -27.44 -15.49
C PHE A 230 -0.30 -28.66 -14.79
N HIS A 231 -0.13 -28.57 -13.48
CA HIS A 231 0.32 -29.65 -12.63
C HIS A 231 -0.64 -29.87 -11.47
N LEU A 232 -1.03 -31.12 -11.26
CA LEU A 232 -1.77 -31.56 -10.09
C LEU A 232 -0.85 -32.47 -9.27
N ALA A 233 -0.33 -31.92 -8.17
CA ALA A 233 0.46 -32.67 -7.22
C ALA A 233 -0.48 -33.39 -6.25
N LEU A 234 -0.40 -34.72 -6.19
CA LEU A 234 -1.27 -35.55 -5.37
C LEU A 234 -0.85 -35.49 -3.89
N PRO A 235 -1.73 -35.92 -2.95
CA PRO A 235 -1.43 -35.85 -1.53
C PRO A 235 -0.09 -36.49 -1.14
N GLY A 236 0.67 -35.81 -0.28
CA GLY A 236 2.00 -36.25 0.18
C GLY A 236 3.13 -36.05 -0.83
N THR A 237 2.90 -35.35 -1.95
CA THR A 237 3.94 -35.02 -2.93
C THR A 237 4.85 -33.91 -2.41
N VAL A 238 6.16 -34.06 -2.62
CA VAL A 238 7.18 -33.05 -2.30
C VAL A 238 7.95 -32.71 -3.56
N PHE A 239 8.03 -31.42 -3.89
CA PHE A 239 8.74 -30.93 -5.06
C PHE A 239 9.31 -29.54 -4.83
N SER A 240 10.30 -29.16 -5.65
CA SER A 240 10.83 -27.81 -5.69
C SER A 240 10.48 -27.13 -7.02
N ILE A 241 10.51 -25.81 -7.02
CA ILE A 241 10.37 -24.98 -8.21
C ILE A 241 11.77 -24.51 -8.64
N GLY A 242 12.20 -24.93 -9.82
CA GLY A 242 13.44 -24.54 -10.48
C GLY A 242 13.22 -23.54 -11.61
N LYS A 243 14.28 -22.89 -12.07
CA LYS A 243 14.27 -22.19 -13.36
C LYS A 243 14.26 -23.23 -14.48
N LEU A 244 13.42 -23.02 -15.50
CA LEU A 244 13.41 -23.90 -16.67
C LEU A 244 14.73 -23.77 -17.44
N GLU A 245 15.07 -22.53 -17.85
CA GLU A 245 16.31 -22.17 -18.53
C GLU A 245 16.71 -20.74 -18.11
N ALA A 246 17.97 -20.36 -18.33
CA ALA A 246 18.43 -19.00 -18.03
C ALA A 246 17.62 -17.96 -18.84
N GLY A 247 16.98 -17.02 -18.15
CA GLY A 247 16.14 -15.98 -18.77
C GLY A 247 14.71 -16.42 -19.11
N SER A 248 14.33 -17.68 -18.88
CA SER A 248 12.95 -18.13 -19.08
C SER A 248 12.02 -17.67 -17.95
N ALA A 249 10.82 -17.22 -18.30
CA ALA A 249 9.75 -16.95 -17.35
C ALA A 249 9.01 -18.22 -16.90
N ASP A 250 9.19 -19.33 -17.60
CA ASP A 250 8.62 -20.62 -17.23
C ASP A 250 9.49 -21.32 -16.17
N LEU A 251 8.85 -22.18 -15.40
CA LEU A 251 9.47 -22.88 -14.28
C LEU A 251 9.57 -24.38 -14.56
N LYS A 252 10.60 -24.98 -13.96
CA LYS A 252 10.80 -26.42 -13.91
C LYS A 252 10.29 -26.94 -12.58
N VAL A 253 9.63 -28.09 -12.59
CA VAL A 253 9.24 -28.79 -11.35
C VAL A 253 10.27 -29.85 -11.05
N GLU A 254 10.91 -29.81 -9.89
CA GLU A 254 11.86 -30.84 -9.46
C GLU A 254 11.18 -31.76 -8.47
N LEU A 255 10.78 -32.95 -8.93
CA LEU A 255 10.04 -33.92 -8.13
C LEU A 255 10.99 -34.67 -7.19
N THR A 256 10.84 -34.43 -5.89
CA THR A 256 11.59 -35.14 -4.86
C THR A 256 10.96 -36.50 -4.59
N GLU A 257 9.65 -36.53 -4.34
CA GLU A 257 8.88 -37.74 -4.09
C GLU A 257 7.37 -37.51 -4.29
N GLY A 258 6.63 -38.60 -4.48
CA GLY A 258 5.17 -38.57 -4.64
C GLY A 258 4.75 -38.61 -6.10
N THR A 259 3.59 -38.01 -6.42
CA THR A 259 2.98 -38.13 -7.75
C THR A 259 2.52 -36.77 -8.27
N ILE A 260 2.97 -36.42 -9.48
CA ILE A 260 2.52 -35.25 -10.21
C ILE A 260 1.86 -35.68 -11.51
N GLN A 261 0.63 -35.22 -11.71
CA GLN A 261 -0.06 -35.26 -12.99
C GLN A 261 0.15 -33.93 -13.72
N THR A 262 0.35 -33.98 -15.03
CA THR A 262 0.63 -32.82 -15.86
C THR A 262 -0.24 -32.85 -17.09
N PHE A 263 -0.84 -31.70 -17.39
CA PHE A 263 -1.60 -31.48 -18.61
C PHE A 263 -1.05 -30.26 -19.36
N VAL A 264 -0.74 -30.45 -20.64
CA VAL A 264 -0.34 -29.39 -21.55
C VAL A 264 -1.49 -29.11 -22.51
N ALA A 265 -2.09 -27.93 -22.42
CA ALA A 265 -3.37 -27.61 -23.07
C ALA A 265 -3.27 -27.35 -24.58
N GLU A 266 -2.10 -26.94 -25.08
CA GLU A 266 -1.81 -26.80 -26.51
C GLU A 266 -0.42 -27.32 -26.84
N PRO A 267 -0.17 -27.76 -28.09
CA PRO A 267 1.18 -28.01 -28.55
C PRO A 267 2.07 -26.78 -28.37
N LEU A 268 3.06 -26.90 -27.50
CA LEU A 268 4.06 -25.85 -27.29
C LEU A 268 4.82 -25.58 -28.60
N LYS A 269 5.25 -24.34 -28.86
CA LYS A 269 6.05 -24.01 -30.07
C LYS A 269 7.35 -24.82 -30.16
N ALA A 270 7.91 -25.20 -29.02
CA ALA A 270 9.03 -26.12 -28.89
C ALA A 270 8.83 -26.98 -27.63
N PRO A 271 9.33 -28.24 -27.59
CA PRO A 271 9.20 -29.07 -26.40
C PRO A 271 9.90 -28.36 -25.24
N ARG A 272 9.19 -28.11 -24.14
CA ARG A 272 9.84 -27.60 -22.93
C ARG A 272 10.70 -28.74 -22.39
N ALA A 273 12.02 -28.60 -22.56
CA ALA A 273 12.97 -29.70 -22.41
C ALA A 273 13.13 -30.20 -20.97
N SER A 274 12.50 -29.56 -19.98
CA SER A 274 12.63 -29.90 -18.56
C SER A 274 11.40 -29.50 -17.74
N LEU A 275 10.20 -29.95 -18.12
CA LEU A 275 8.98 -29.61 -17.36
C LEU A 275 8.99 -30.23 -15.96
N ILE A 276 9.37 -31.51 -15.87
CA ILE A 276 9.55 -32.22 -14.61
C ILE A 276 10.95 -32.85 -14.59
N ALA A 277 11.79 -32.43 -13.65
CA ALA A 277 13.04 -33.10 -13.31
C ALA A 277 12.80 -34.14 -12.22
N LEU A 278 13.43 -35.31 -12.34
CA LEU A 278 13.23 -36.45 -11.44
C LEU A 278 14.42 -36.69 -10.50
N GLY A 279 15.45 -35.84 -10.58
CA GLY A 279 16.75 -36.08 -9.98
C GLY A 279 17.66 -36.88 -10.91
N ASN A 280 18.95 -36.98 -10.57
CA ASN A 280 19.96 -37.74 -11.34
C ASN A 280 20.12 -37.31 -12.81
N GLY A 281 19.76 -36.07 -13.13
CA GLY A 281 19.86 -35.51 -14.48
C GLY A 281 18.73 -35.94 -15.43
N GLU A 282 17.68 -36.62 -14.97
CA GLU A 282 16.54 -37.04 -15.81
C GLU A 282 15.40 -36.03 -15.82
N VAL A 283 14.83 -35.80 -17.01
CA VAL A 283 13.75 -34.84 -17.25
C VAL A 283 12.68 -35.38 -18.20
N ALA A 284 11.43 -35.02 -17.93
CA ALA A 284 10.30 -35.27 -18.82
C ALA A 284 10.08 -34.10 -19.78
N ARG A 285 10.02 -34.42 -21.08
CA ARG A 285 9.82 -33.48 -22.20
C ARG A 285 8.52 -33.80 -22.90
N THR A 286 7.73 -32.77 -23.17
CA THR A 286 6.52 -32.91 -23.97
C THR A 286 6.14 -31.60 -24.67
N LEU A 287 5.29 -31.73 -25.68
CA LEU A 287 4.65 -30.63 -26.40
C LEU A 287 3.18 -30.48 -26.02
N ASP A 288 2.47 -31.58 -25.78
CA ASP A 288 1.00 -31.64 -25.83
C ASP A 288 0.40 -32.78 -24.98
N ALA A 289 1.19 -33.40 -24.10
CA ALA A 289 0.75 -34.60 -23.39
C ALA A 289 -0.06 -34.31 -22.11
N SER A 290 -0.93 -35.26 -21.79
CA SER A 290 -1.49 -35.45 -20.45
C SER A 290 -0.89 -36.74 -19.85
N TYR A 291 -0.12 -36.58 -18.77
CA TYR A 291 0.69 -37.65 -18.21
C TYR A 291 0.87 -37.53 -16.70
N GLN A 292 1.23 -38.62 -16.06
CA GLN A 292 1.53 -38.72 -14.64
C GLN A 292 2.93 -39.27 -14.44
N ILE A 293 3.69 -38.67 -13.52
CA ILE A 293 4.93 -39.24 -13.01
C ILE A 293 4.79 -39.51 -11.52
N THR A 294 5.16 -40.72 -11.11
CA THR A 294 5.26 -41.14 -9.72
C THR A 294 6.70 -41.50 -9.39
N LYS A 295 7.22 -40.93 -8.31
CA LYS A 295 8.53 -41.25 -7.73
C LYS A 295 8.34 -41.81 -6.33
N THR A 296 8.64 -43.09 -6.14
CA THR A 296 8.47 -43.77 -4.86
C THR A 296 9.55 -43.33 -3.86
N PRO A 297 9.19 -42.92 -2.63
CA PRO A 297 10.17 -42.56 -1.60
C PRO A 297 11.19 -43.67 -1.36
N GLY A 298 12.47 -43.30 -1.21
CA GLY A 298 13.55 -44.24 -0.85
C GLY A 298 14.01 -45.21 -1.95
N GLN A 299 13.50 -45.10 -3.19
CA GLN A 299 13.95 -45.90 -4.33
C GLN A 299 14.15 -45.02 -5.57
N GLU A 300 15.36 -44.52 -5.79
CA GLU A 300 15.66 -43.60 -6.92
C GLU A 300 15.33 -44.17 -8.30
N SER A 301 15.36 -45.50 -8.49
CA SER A 301 15.04 -46.16 -9.76
C SER A 301 13.56 -46.51 -9.95
N ALA A 302 12.70 -46.24 -8.96
CA ALA A 302 11.28 -46.59 -8.96
C ALA A 302 10.40 -45.45 -9.53
N ILE A 303 10.75 -45.00 -10.74
CA ILE A 303 9.94 -44.02 -11.49
C ILE A 303 8.86 -44.78 -12.28
N THR A 304 7.62 -44.30 -12.21
CA THR A 304 6.54 -44.75 -13.09
C THR A 304 6.02 -43.55 -13.88
N LEU A 305 5.96 -43.69 -15.20
CA LEU A 305 5.45 -42.68 -16.13
C LEU A 305 4.25 -43.27 -16.88
N THR A 306 3.12 -42.58 -16.83
CA THR A 306 1.89 -42.96 -17.52
C THR A 306 1.42 -41.80 -18.38
N SER A 307 1.12 -42.04 -19.65
CA SER A 307 0.59 -41.04 -20.59
C SER A 307 -0.75 -41.51 -21.12
N ILE A 308 -1.67 -40.57 -21.39
CA ILE A 308 -2.95 -40.87 -22.06
C ILE A 308 -3.10 -40.16 -23.40
N SER A 309 -2.33 -39.11 -23.64
CA SER A 309 -2.39 -38.32 -24.87
C SER A 309 -1.02 -37.69 -25.16
N GLY A 310 -0.81 -37.29 -26.41
CA GLY A 310 0.43 -36.65 -26.84
C GLY A 310 1.66 -37.56 -26.72
N LYS A 311 2.84 -36.93 -26.78
CA LYS A 311 4.14 -37.60 -26.67
C LYS A 311 4.90 -37.11 -25.44
N VAL A 312 5.41 -38.04 -24.63
CA VAL A 312 6.29 -37.77 -23.49
C VAL A 312 7.60 -38.50 -23.67
N ILE A 313 8.71 -37.75 -23.61
CA ILE A 313 10.06 -38.27 -23.70
C ILE A 313 10.74 -38.08 -22.34
N LEU A 314 11.16 -39.17 -21.72
CA LEU A 314 12.06 -39.15 -20.58
C LEU A 314 13.49 -39.19 -21.10
N ALA A 315 14.29 -38.16 -20.80
CA ALA A 315 15.65 -38.02 -21.30
C ALA A 315 16.57 -37.37 -20.26
N GLN A 316 17.86 -37.40 -20.53
CA GLN A 316 18.85 -36.67 -19.71
C GLN A 316 18.85 -35.16 -20.05
N GLU A 317 18.99 -34.31 -19.03
CA GLU A 317 18.75 -32.86 -19.02
C GLU A 317 19.53 -32.11 -20.12
N ALA A 318 20.76 -32.54 -20.42
CA ALA A 318 21.64 -31.95 -21.45
C ALA A 318 21.48 -32.53 -22.88
N GLY A 319 20.27 -32.97 -23.26
CA GLY A 319 20.05 -33.64 -24.55
C GLY A 319 20.68 -35.04 -24.65
N GLY A 320 20.95 -35.67 -23.50
CA GLY A 320 21.51 -37.02 -23.45
C GLY A 320 20.49 -38.10 -23.81
N LYS A 321 20.91 -39.36 -23.69
CA LYS A 321 20.18 -40.57 -24.12
C LYS A 321 18.70 -40.56 -23.67
N GLU A 322 17.80 -40.86 -24.60
CA GLU A 322 16.39 -41.13 -24.27
C GLU A 322 16.29 -42.40 -23.42
N VAL A 323 15.61 -42.27 -22.28
CA VAL A 323 15.39 -43.35 -21.32
C VAL A 323 14.07 -44.07 -21.63
N ALA A 324 13.03 -43.32 -21.98
CA ALA A 324 11.73 -43.84 -22.39
C ALA A 324 10.98 -42.85 -23.29
N ASN A 325 10.13 -43.36 -24.18
CA ASN A 325 9.33 -42.55 -25.10
C ASN A 325 7.91 -43.11 -25.16
N LEU A 326 6.95 -42.37 -24.61
CA LEU A 326 5.55 -42.76 -24.53
C LEU A 326 4.72 -41.90 -25.47
N SER A 327 3.88 -42.55 -26.27
CA SER A 327 2.92 -41.88 -27.15
C SER A 327 1.54 -42.50 -26.95
N GLY A 328 0.54 -41.65 -26.68
CA GLY A 328 -0.83 -42.09 -26.38
C GLY A 328 -0.95 -42.82 -25.04
N GLU A 329 -1.87 -43.78 -24.97
CA GLU A 329 -2.22 -44.53 -23.75
C GLU A 329 -1.18 -45.60 -23.39
N LYS A 330 -0.12 -45.18 -22.69
CA LYS A 330 1.03 -46.02 -22.34
C LYS A 330 1.47 -45.84 -20.90
N THR A 331 2.09 -46.86 -20.33
CA THR A 331 2.77 -46.79 -19.04
C THR A 331 4.15 -47.44 -19.09
N TRP A 332 5.08 -46.89 -18.32
CA TRP A 332 6.47 -47.32 -18.25
C TRP A 332 6.97 -47.25 -16.81
N SER A 333 7.87 -48.17 -16.42
CA SER A 333 8.45 -48.23 -15.09
C SER A 333 9.96 -48.46 -15.16
N GLY A 334 10.72 -47.54 -14.56
CA GLY A 334 12.19 -47.57 -14.54
C GLY A 334 12.76 -48.82 -13.86
N ALA A 335 12.14 -49.26 -12.76
CA ALA A 335 12.56 -50.46 -12.02
C ALA A 335 12.45 -51.75 -12.84
N LYS A 336 11.58 -51.78 -13.87
CA LYS A 336 11.36 -52.96 -14.72
C LYS A 336 12.20 -52.95 -15.99
N GLY A 337 12.93 -51.87 -16.29
CA GLY A 337 13.81 -51.72 -17.45
C GLY A 337 13.28 -52.36 -18.74
N GLY A 338 12.40 -51.67 -19.47
CA GLY A 338 11.85 -52.22 -20.72
C GLY A 338 10.97 -51.24 -21.50
N GLU A 339 10.41 -51.70 -22.62
CA GLU A 339 9.54 -50.90 -23.51
C GLU A 339 8.21 -50.48 -22.85
N PRO A 340 7.65 -49.30 -23.19
CA PRO A 340 6.34 -48.87 -22.72
C PRO A 340 5.20 -49.84 -23.07
N ARG A 341 4.34 -50.10 -22.08
CA ARG A 341 3.21 -51.04 -22.18
C ARG A 341 1.90 -50.29 -22.40
N ALA A 342 0.91 -50.96 -22.98
CA ALA A 342 -0.44 -50.40 -23.10
C ALA A 342 -1.05 -50.15 -21.72
N LEU A 343 -1.69 -48.99 -21.54
CA LEU A 343 -2.48 -48.69 -20.35
C LEU A 343 -3.82 -49.44 -20.42
N SER A 344 -4.33 -49.95 -19.29
CA SER A 344 -5.63 -50.62 -19.27
C SER A 344 -6.77 -49.61 -19.47
N SER A 345 -7.84 -50.01 -20.16
CA SER A 345 -8.96 -49.11 -20.46
C SER A 345 -9.68 -48.57 -19.22
N ASN A 346 -9.65 -49.32 -18.11
CA ASN A 346 -10.29 -48.97 -16.83
C ASN A 346 -9.26 -48.55 -15.76
N SER A 347 -8.07 -48.11 -16.19
CA SER A 347 -7.02 -47.64 -15.28
C SER A 347 -7.50 -46.40 -14.48
N PRO A 348 -7.35 -46.39 -13.14
CA PRO A 348 -7.60 -45.20 -12.32
C PRO A 348 -6.78 -43.99 -12.77
N GLU A 349 -5.54 -44.20 -13.22
CA GLU A 349 -4.66 -43.16 -13.75
C GLU A 349 -5.25 -42.52 -15.00
N LYS A 350 -5.85 -43.32 -15.89
CA LYS A 350 -6.54 -42.79 -17.08
C LYS A 350 -7.69 -41.86 -16.69
N SER A 351 -8.57 -42.32 -15.83
CA SER A 351 -9.72 -41.53 -15.36
C SER A 351 -9.28 -40.24 -14.67
N SER A 352 -8.24 -40.31 -13.83
CA SER A 352 -7.70 -39.12 -13.15
C SER A 352 -7.07 -38.12 -14.12
N LEU A 353 -6.32 -38.59 -15.12
CA LEU A 353 -5.69 -37.71 -16.11
C LEU A 353 -6.70 -37.05 -17.06
N VAL A 354 -7.84 -37.70 -17.33
CA VAL A 354 -8.97 -37.07 -18.03
C VAL A 354 -9.62 -36.00 -17.15
N ALA A 355 -9.89 -36.31 -15.89
CA ALA A 355 -10.45 -35.35 -14.93
C ALA A 355 -9.55 -34.12 -14.74
N LEU A 356 -8.22 -34.28 -14.76
CA LEU A 356 -7.27 -33.17 -14.71
C LEU A 356 -7.46 -32.16 -15.84
N GLN A 357 -7.72 -32.62 -17.08
CA GLN A 357 -7.87 -31.70 -18.21
C GLN A 357 -9.06 -30.76 -18.03
N GLU A 358 -10.17 -31.30 -17.54
CA GLU A 358 -11.38 -30.54 -17.23
C GLU A 358 -11.16 -29.62 -16.03
N LEU A 359 -10.59 -30.14 -14.94
CA LEU A 359 -10.26 -29.37 -13.74
C LEU A 359 -9.36 -28.18 -14.09
N ALA A 360 -8.30 -28.39 -14.86
CA ALA A 360 -7.36 -27.35 -15.27
C ALA A 360 -8.04 -26.23 -16.06
N ARG A 361 -8.90 -26.57 -17.04
CA ARG A 361 -9.64 -25.58 -17.83
C ARG A 361 -10.63 -24.78 -16.98
N ASN A 362 -11.37 -25.46 -16.11
CA ASN A 362 -12.37 -24.85 -15.24
C ASN A 362 -11.71 -23.92 -14.22
N THR A 363 -10.65 -24.35 -13.55
CA THR A 363 -9.93 -23.50 -12.58
C THR A 363 -9.22 -22.34 -13.27
N ALA A 364 -8.69 -22.53 -14.48
CA ALA A 364 -8.13 -21.42 -15.26
C ALA A 364 -9.17 -20.34 -15.57
N LEU A 365 -10.38 -20.71 -15.99
CA LEU A 365 -11.46 -19.75 -16.25
C LEU A 365 -11.81 -18.93 -15.01
N ILE A 366 -11.98 -19.62 -13.88
CA ILE A 366 -12.27 -19.01 -12.58
C ILE A 366 -11.14 -18.05 -12.18
N ASP A 367 -9.89 -18.44 -12.38
CA ASP A 367 -8.72 -17.63 -12.05
C ASP A 367 -8.62 -16.35 -12.90
N ILE A 368 -8.91 -16.43 -14.22
CA ILE A 368 -9.00 -15.24 -15.10
C ILE A 368 -10.05 -14.27 -14.58
N ALA A 369 -11.25 -14.77 -14.28
CA ALA A 369 -12.35 -13.94 -13.81
C ALA A 369 -12.03 -13.28 -12.48
N ARG A 370 -11.48 -14.05 -11.54
CA ARG A 370 -11.06 -13.58 -10.21
C ARG A 370 -9.98 -12.49 -10.29
N ASP A 371 -8.90 -12.75 -11.04
CA ASP A 371 -7.83 -11.78 -11.25
C ASP A 371 -8.33 -10.54 -11.99
N GLY A 372 -9.22 -10.73 -12.98
CA GLY A 372 -9.83 -9.67 -13.75
C GLY A 372 -10.66 -8.72 -12.88
N VAL A 373 -11.58 -9.27 -12.08
CA VAL A 373 -12.42 -8.51 -11.14
C VAL A 373 -11.58 -7.76 -10.11
N LYS A 374 -10.48 -8.36 -9.65
CA LYS A 374 -9.53 -7.73 -8.73
C LYS A 374 -8.75 -6.59 -9.37
N ALA A 375 -8.35 -6.73 -10.63
CA ALA A 375 -7.49 -5.77 -11.32
C ALA A 375 -8.27 -4.66 -12.03
N CYS A 376 -9.53 -4.91 -12.39
CA CYS A 376 -10.40 -4.02 -13.17
C CYS A 376 -11.79 -3.92 -12.49
N PRO A 377 -11.89 -3.31 -11.30
CA PRO A 377 -13.16 -3.17 -10.58
C PRO A 377 -14.23 -2.40 -11.38
N GLU A 378 -13.82 -1.60 -12.37
CA GLU A 378 -14.70 -0.89 -13.30
C GLU A 378 -15.42 -1.81 -14.30
N ALA A 379 -14.89 -3.00 -14.56
CA ALA A 379 -15.36 -3.92 -15.60
C ALA A 379 -15.90 -5.24 -15.04
N VAL A 380 -16.28 -5.27 -13.76
CA VAL A 380 -16.74 -6.49 -13.07
C VAL A 380 -17.90 -7.16 -13.78
N GLU A 381 -18.88 -6.37 -14.23
CA GLU A 381 -20.05 -6.90 -14.95
C GLU A 381 -19.64 -7.62 -16.24
N GLU A 382 -18.78 -6.99 -17.06
CA GLU A 382 -18.28 -7.57 -18.31
C GLU A 382 -17.51 -8.86 -18.05
N ILE A 383 -16.59 -8.84 -17.08
CA ILE A 383 -15.69 -9.96 -16.76
C ILE A 383 -16.50 -11.16 -16.27
N VAL A 384 -17.40 -10.94 -15.31
CA VAL A 384 -18.23 -12.02 -14.75
C VAL A 384 -19.19 -12.56 -15.81
N SER A 385 -19.86 -11.69 -16.57
CA SER A 385 -20.77 -12.12 -17.63
C SER A 385 -20.04 -12.94 -18.71
N THR A 386 -18.83 -12.53 -19.10
CA THR A 386 -18.02 -13.25 -20.08
C THR A 386 -17.60 -14.61 -19.56
N ALA A 387 -17.13 -14.71 -18.31
CA ALA A 387 -16.75 -15.97 -17.70
C ALA A 387 -17.93 -16.95 -17.58
N VAL A 388 -19.09 -16.47 -17.11
CA VAL A 388 -20.31 -17.29 -17.01
C VAL A 388 -20.81 -17.74 -18.38
N LYS A 389 -20.75 -16.88 -19.41
CA LYS A 389 -21.08 -17.28 -20.79
C LYS A 389 -20.12 -18.35 -21.33
N ALA A 390 -18.85 -18.27 -20.96
CA ALA A 390 -17.82 -19.21 -21.39
C ALA A 390 -18.02 -20.60 -20.77
N ASN A 391 -18.47 -20.68 -19.51
CA ASN A 391 -18.95 -21.93 -18.91
C ASN A 391 -20.09 -21.67 -17.89
N PRO A 392 -21.36 -21.87 -18.30
CA PRO A 392 -22.52 -21.63 -17.44
C PRO A 392 -22.61 -22.54 -16.23
N GLU A 393 -22.05 -23.75 -16.28
CA GLU A 393 -22.08 -24.71 -15.17
C GLU A 393 -21.26 -24.21 -13.96
N LEU A 394 -20.30 -23.32 -14.21
CA LEU A 394 -19.45 -22.73 -13.18
C LEU A 394 -19.99 -21.40 -12.62
N ALA A 395 -21.18 -20.96 -13.01
CA ALA A 395 -21.71 -19.64 -12.64
C ALA A 395 -21.64 -19.36 -11.12
N GLN A 396 -22.04 -20.34 -10.29
CA GLN A 396 -21.98 -20.26 -8.83
C GLN A 396 -20.53 -20.04 -8.35
N THR A 397 -19.62 -20.92 -8.75
CA THR A 397 -18.21 -20.90 -8.35
C THR A 397 -17.51 -19.64 -8.84
N ILE A 398 -17.79 -19.18 -10.06
CA ILE A 398 -17.25 -17.93 -10.62
C ILE A 398 -17.73 -16.76 -9.76
N ALA A 399 -19.04 -16.69 -9.45
CA ALA A 399 -19.60 -15.61 -8.65
C ALA A 399 -18.98 -15.56 -7.24
N GLU A 400 -18.87 -16.70 -6.57
CA GLU A 400 -18.26 -16.81 -5.24
C GLU A 400 -16.79 -16.38 -5.26
N GLN A 401 -16.01 -16.88 -6.22
CA GLN A 401 -14.59 -16.56 -6.31
C GLN A 401 -14.33 -15.11 -6.72
N CYS A 402 -15.16 -14.54 -7.60
CA CYS A 402 -15.11 -13.12 -7.93
C CYS A 402 -15.51 -12.25 -6.74
N LEU A 403 -16.49 -12.69 -5.94
CA LEU A 403 -16.93 -11.99 -4.75
C LEU A 403 -15.84 -11.98 -3.67
N LEU A 404 -15.15 -13.11 -3.45
CA LEU A 404 -13.98 -13.16 -2.57
C LEU A 404 -12.88 -12.19 -3.02
N ALA A 405 -12.72 -11.99 -4.33
CA ALA A 405 -11.73 -11.07 -4.88
C ALA A 405 -12.15 -9.60 -4.81
N ASN A 406 -13.46 -9.30 -4.90
CA ASN A 406 -14.01 -7.95 -4.78
C ASN A 406 -15.36 -7.95 -4.04
N PRO A 407 -15.34 -7.97 -2.69
CA PRO A 407 -16.55 -8.01 -1.87
C PRO A 407 -17.50 -6.82 -2.09
N LYS A 408 -16.95 -5.63 -2.41
CA LYS A 408 -17.74 -4.41 -2.64
C LYS A 408 -18.68 -4.54 -3.86
N SER A 409 -18.41 -5.47 -4.78
CA SER A 409 -19.18 -5.65 -6.01
C SER A 409 -20.31 -6.69 -5.92
N LEU A 410 -20.75 -7.09 -4.71
CA LEU A 410 -21.78 -8.12 -4.50
C LEU A 410 -22.98 -8.01 -5.44
N LYS A 411 -23.60 -6.81 -5.53
CA LYS A 411 -24.80 -6.59 -6.36
C LYS A 411 -24.51 -6.83 -7.85
N VAL A 412 -23.41 -6.26 -8.34
CA VAL A 412 -23.01 -6.36 -9.75
C VAL A 412 -22.64 -7.80 -10.11
N ILE A 413 -21.90 -8.50 -9.25
CA ILE A 413 -21.52 -9.90 -9.45
C ILE A 413 -22.76 -10.80 -9.46
N ALA A 414 -23.70 -10.61 -8.52
CA ALA A 414 -24.94 -11.39 -8.49
C ALA A 414 -25.78 -11.19 -9.76
N GLN A 415 -25.89 -9.95 -10.24
CA GLN A 415 -26.60 -9.63 -11.47
C GLN A 415 -25.91 -10.21 -12.72
N ALA A 416 -24.60 -10.02 -12.85
CA ALA A 416 -23.83 -10.45 -14.01
C ALA A 416 -23.72 -11.97 -14.13
N SER A 417 -23.66 -12.68 -12.99
CA SER A 417 -23.61 -14.14 -12.94
C SER A 417 -24.99 -14.81 -13.03
N GLY A 418 -26.07 -14.08 -12.74
CA GLY A 418 -27.43 -14.64 -12.63
C GLY A 418 -27.65 -15.50 -11.38
N VAL A 419 -26.68 -15.55 -10.46
CA VAL A 419 -26.73 -16.36 -9.23
C VAL A 419 -27.64 -15.71 -8.19
N LYS A 420 -28.64 -16.45 -7.72
CA LYS A 420 -29.53 -16.04 -6.63
C LYS A 420 -28.95 -16.48 -5.29
N GLY A 421 -29.07 -15.62 -4.27
CA GLY A 421 -28.67 -15.97 -2.90
C GLY A 421 -27.18 -15.83 -2.60
N LEU A 422 -26.41 -15.20 -3.50
CA LEU A 422 -25.02 -14.82 -3.23
C LEU A 422 -24.97 -13.88 -2.03
N LYS A 423 -24.13 -14.19 -1.04
CA LYS A 423 -23.98 -13.42 0.21
C LYS A 423 -22.52 -13.40 0.64
N LEU A 424 -22.13 -12.30 1.25
CA LEU A 424 -20.88 -12.22 2.00
C LEU A 424 -21.01 -12.94 3.34
N SER A 425 -19.91 -13.46 3.86
CA SER A 425 -19.86 -13.85 5.27
C SER A 425 -20.08 -12.62 6.16
N LYS A 426 -20.47 -12.84 7.43
CA LYS A 426 -20.67 -11.73 8.38
C LYS A 426 -19.42 -10.86 8.54
N GLU A 427 -18.25 -11.48 8.49
CA GLU A 427 -16.95 -10.81 8.63
C GLU A 427 -16.62 -9.97 7.39
N GLU A 428 -16.84 -10.50 6.20
CA GLU A 428 -16.62 -9.76 4.95
C GLU A 428 -17.62 -8.61 4.78
N GLN A 429 -18.87 -8.82 5.18
CA GLN A 429 -19.88 -7.76 5.16
C GLN A 429 -19.47 -6.61 6.10
N ALA A 430 -19.07 -6.92 7.33
CA ALA A 430 -18.59 -5.91 8.28
C ALA A 430 -17.37 -5.13 7.74
N LYS A 431 -16.49 -5.81 7.01
CA LYS A 431 -15.34 -5.17 6.34
C LYS A 431 -15.77 -4.24 5.20
N VAL A 432 -16.73 -4.65 4.37
CA VAL A 432 -17.28 -3.79 3.30
C VAL A 432 -17.93 -2.55 3.91
N ASP A 433 -18.78 -2.73 4.92
CA ASP A 433 -19.47 -1.64 5.60
C ASP A 433 -18.47 -0.66 6.24
N ALA A 434 -17.37 -1.16 6.82
CA ALA A 434 -16.30 -0.35 7.39
C ALA A 434 -15.58 0.49 6.34
N LEU A 435 -15.29 -0.07 5.16
CA LEU A 435 -14.64 0.64 4.06
C LEU A 435 -15.57 1.68 3.43
N GLU A 436 -16.86 1.38 3.30
CA GLU A 436 -17.86 2.35 2.82
C GLU A 436 -18.03 3.50 3.81
N SER A 437 -18.05 3.20 5.13
CA SER A 437 -18.04 4.21 6.17
C SER A 437 -16.78 5.09 6.12
N LEU A 438 -15.61 4.50 5.89
CA LEU A 438 -14.37 5.24 5.69
C LEU A 438 -14.47 6.16 4.48
N ASP A 439 -14.89 5.65 3.32
CA ASP A 439 -15.01 6.41 2.07
C ASP A 439 -15.95 7.62 2.29
N GLN A 440 -17.12 7.42 2.92
CA GLN A 440 -18.06 8.50 3.24
C GLN A 440 -17.49 9.55 4.21
N ARG A 441 -16.74 9.11 5.23
CA ARG A 441 -16.11 10.03 6.20
C ARG A 441 -14.97 10.82 5.56
N LEU A 442 -14.18 10.20 4.70
CA LEU A 442 -13.12 10.89 3.95
C LEU A 442 -13.70 11.90 2.95
N GLU A 443 -14.79 11.56 2.27
CA GLU A 443 -15.49 12.47 1.37
C GLU A 443 -16.05 13.68 2.13
N ARG A 444 -16.69 13.47 3.28
CA ARG A 444 -17.12 14.58 4.16
C ARG A 444 -15.97 15.42 4.70
N LEU A 445 -14.84 14.80 5.05
CA LEU A 445 -13.63 15.53 5.45
C LEU A 445 -13.10 16.40 4.31
N ALA A 446 -13.13 15.89 3.07
CA ALA A 446 -12.68 16.62 1.90
C ALA A 446 -13.61 17.80 1.54
N ILE A 447 -14.92 17.63 1.69
CA ILE A 447 -15.92 18.66 1.36
C ILE A 447 -16.08 19.67 2.49
N ASP A 448 -16.29 19.19 3.71
CA ASP A 448 -16.73 20.03 4.84
C ASP A 448 -15.59 20.33 5.83
N GLY A 449 -14.46 19.62 5.79
CA GLY A 449 -13.41 19.72 6.81
C GLY A 449 -13.88 19.24 8.20
N ILE A 450 -14.87 18.35 8.23
CA ILE A 450 -15.57 17.89 9.42
C ILE A 450 -15.10 16.48 9.83
N ASP A 451 -14.55 16.34 11.03
CA ASP A 451 -14.68 15.11 11.83
C ASP A 451 -15.60 15.40 13.02
N LEU A 452 -16.90 15.14 12.88
CA LEU A 452 -17.88 15.28 14.00
C LEU A 452 -17.61 14.28 15.12
N GLU A 453 -16.86 13.22 14.83
CA GLU A 453 -16.57 12.14 15.77
C GLU A 453 -15.23 12.33 16.48
N MET A 454 -14.52 13.42 16.20
CA MET A 454 -13.29 13.79 16.90
C MET A 454 -13.58 14.02 18.38
N LYS A 455 -12.83 13.33 19.26
CA LYS A 455 -12.96 13.51 20.70
C LYS A 455 -12.33 14.84 21.11
N GLN A 456 -12.99 15.58 21.99
CA GLN A 456 -12.44 16.79 22.57
C GLN A 456 -11.17 16.46 23.36
N GLY A 457 -10.10 17.21 23.13
CA GLY A 457 -8.78 17.00 23.72
C GLY A 457 -7.97 15.91 23.02
N GLN A 458 -8.46 15.31 21.93
CA GLN A 458 -7.76 14.23 21.25
C GLN A 458 -6.49 14.74 20.57
N VAL A 459 -5.36 14.11 20.86
CA VAL A 459 -4.09 14.36 20.19
C VAL A 459 -4.13 13.75 18.80
N LEU A 460 -3.95 14.58 17.78
CA LEU A 460 -4.02 14.18 16.36
C LEU A 460 -2.63 13.93 15.76
N LEU A 461 -1.61 14.64 16.26
CA LEU A 461 -0.23 14.55 15.80
C LEU A 461 0.72 14.89 16.94
N VAL A 462 1.85 14.19 17.02
CA VAL A 462 2.99 14.54 17.88
C VAL A 462 4.26 14.42 17.05
N GLU A 463 5.00 15.52 16.92
CA GLU A 463 6.33 15.59 16.33
C GLU A 463 7.32 15.97 17.44
N GLY A 464 8.45 15.26 17.54
CA GLY A 464 9.49 15.56 18.53
C GLY A 464 9.07 15.34 19.99
N ASP A 465 9.77 16.01 20.91
CA ASP A 465 9.57 15.86 22.36
C ASP A 465 8.51 16.82 22.89
N CYS A 466 7.28 16.32 23.03
CA CYS A 466 6.16 17.02 23.68
C CYS A 466 5.88 16.43 25.07
N LYS A 467 5.65 17.29 26.07
CA LYS A 467 5.42 16.89 27.47
C LYS A 467 4.16 17.52 28.05
N LEU A 468 3.55 16.81 28.99
CA LEU A 468 2.52 17.34 29.88
C LEU A 468 3.17 17.64 31.23
N ASP A 469 3.01 18.87 31.75
CA ASP A 469 3.56 19.23 33.04
C ASP A 469 3.05 18.29 34.14
N GLY A 470 3.97 17.78 34.97
CA GLY A 470 3.66 16.83 36.04
C GLY A 470 3.53 15.36 35.62
N LYS A 471 3.58 15.03 34.31
CA LYS A 471 3.55 13.64 33.82
C LYS A 471 4.89 13.28 33.16
N LYS A 472 5.44 12.11 33.51
CA LYS A 472 6.68 11.58 32.91
C LYS A 472 6.44 10.82 31.60
N GLU A 473 5.20 10.46 31.32
CA GLU A 473 4.82 9.68 30.15
C GLU A 473 4.87 10.53 28.88
N LYS A 474 5.31 9.92 27.77
CA LYS A 474 5.28 10.58 26.45
C LYS A 474 3.83 10.72 26.00
N ILE A 475 3.50 11.87 25.42
CA ILE A 475 2.20 12.09 24.80
C ILE A 475 2.10 11.21 23.55
N MET A 476 1.00 10.49 23.40
CA MET A 476 0.75 9.63 22.23
C MET A 476 -0.40 10.15 21.38
N VAL A 477 -0.35 9.91 20.07
CA VAL A 477 -1.48 10.16 19.16
C VAL A 477 -2.68 9.33 19.62
N GLY A 478 -3.88 9.92 19.58
CA GLY A 478 -5.12 9.33 20.06
C GLY A 478 -5.36 9.50 21.57
N GLN A 479 -4.36 9.93 22.34
CA GLN A 479 -4.54 10.30 23.75
C GLN A 479 -5.55 11.44 23.86
N VAL A 480 -6.42 11.39 24.87
CA VAL A 480 -7.35 12.48 25.19
C VAL A 480 -6.77 13.30 26.34
N LEU A 481 -6.47 14.57 26.07
CA LEU A 481 -6.00 15.53 27.06
C LEU A 481 -7.17 16.10 27.86
N ALA A 482 -6.95 16.32 29.14
CA ALA A 482 -7.95 16.89 30.04
C ALA A 482 -7.91 18.43 30.02
N LEU A 483 -8.97 19.06 30.52
CA LEU A 483 -8.93 20.49 30.81
C LEU A 483 -7.81 20.79 31.82
N ASN A 484 -7.16 21.93 31.62
CA ASN A 484 -5.99 22.42 32.37
C ASN A 484 -4.72 21.58 32.21
N ASP A 485 -4.71 20.53 31.37
CA ASP A 485 -3.45 19.90 30.97
C ASP A 485 -2.57 20.96 30.28
N LYS A 486 -1.33 21.08 30.75
CA LYS A 486 -0.35 22.05 30.27
C LYS A 486 0.67 21.37 29.39
N ILE A 487 0.71 21.80 28.13
CA ILE A 487 1.50 21.25 27.04
C ILE A 487 2.77 22.09 26.89
N THR A 488 3.92 21.41 26.91
CA THR A 488 5.23 22.02 26.69
C THR A 488 5.93 21.32 25.52
N THR A 489 6.33 22.09 24.50
CA THR A 489 7.02 21.60 23.30
C THR A 489 8.51 21.97 23.31
N GLY A 490 9.39 21.03 22.96
CA GLY A 490 10.80 21.28 22.66
C GLY A 490 11.06 22.06 21.37
N LYS A 491 12.35 22.24 21.02
CA LYS A 491 12.82 23.12 19.93
C LYS A 491 12.49 22.68 18.51
N GLU A 492 12.26 21.39 18.30
CA GLU A 492 11.92 20.78 17.01
C GLU A 492 10.71 19.88 17.20
N SER A 493 9.67 20.41 17.85
CA SER A 493 8.50 19.62 18.22
C SER A 493 7.21 20.38 17.99
N ARG A 494 6.15 19.62 17.76
CA ARG A 494 4.81 20.15 17.50
C ARG A 494 3.78 19.14 17.99
N ILE A 495 2.65 19.64 18.47
CA ILE A 495 1.49 18.81 18.77
C ILE A 495 0.22 19.43 18.22
N LEU A 496 -0.62 18.60 17.60
CA LEU A 496 -1.97 18.97 17.17
C LEU A 496 -3.00 18.35 18.12
N VAL A 497 -3.93 19.16 18.59
CA VAL A 497 -5.00 18.76 19.52
C VAL A 497 -6.35 19.17 18.97
N GLY A 498 -7.24 18.20 18.82
CA GLY A 498 -8.65 18.40 18.49
C GLY A 498 -9.40 19.00 19.66
N MET A 499 -9.81 20.26 19.57
CA MET A 499 -10.43 20.99 20.69
C MET A 499 -11.94 20.88 20.70
N ALA A 500 -12.55 20.92 19.51
CA ALA A 500 -13.97 20.73 19.28
C ALA A 500 -14.14 20.32 17.79
N PRO A 501 -15.30 19.79 17.35
CA PRO A 501 -15.53 19.45 15.95
C PRO A 501 -15.17 20.61 15.02
N GLY A 502 -14.20 20.41 14.13
CA GLY A 502 -13.67 21.42 13.21
C GLY A 502 -12.78 22.51 13.85
N VAL A 503 -12.26 22.29 15.06
CA VAL A 503 -11.33 23.21 15.74
C VAL A 503 -10.09 22.45 16.19
N VAL A 504 -8.94 22.80 15.66
CA VAL A 504 -7.65 22.19 16.00
C VAL A 504 -6.68 23.26 16.50
N LEU A 505 -6.06 22.95 17.64
CA LEU A 505 -4.94 23.70 18.20
C LEU A 505 -3.62 23.07 17.71
N SER A 506 -2.73 23.88 17.17
CA SER A 506 -1.30 23.55 17.03
C SER A 506 -0.51 24.27 18.11
N VAL A 507 0.30 23.53 18.88
CA VAL A 507 1.31 24.09 19.77
C VAL A 507 2.66 23.88 19.11
N GLU A 508 3.30 24.97 18.69
CA GLU A 508 4.52 24.95 17.88
C GLU A 508 5.78 24.81 18.75
N ALA A 509 6.94 24.68 18.12
CA ALA A 509 8.22 24.49 18.82
C ALA A 509 8.49 25.56 19.89
N GLY A 510 8.98 25.13 21.05
CA GLY A 510 9.37 26.01 22.16
C GLY A 510 8.20 26.76 22.80
N SER A 511 7.00 26.19 22.79
CA SER A 511 5.76 26.84 23.23
C SER A 511 5.16 26.16 24.45
N VAL A 512 4.36 26.93 25.17
CA VAL A 512 3.64 26.48 26.37
C VAL A 512 2.19 26.93 26.29
N ALA A 513 1.27 25.97 26.36
CA ALA A 513 -0.17 26.24 26.30
C ALA A 513 -0.97 25.28 27.19
N SER A 514 -2.11 25.73 27.72
CA SER A 514 -3.05 24.89 28.48
C SER A 514 -4.48 24.98 27.94
N LEU A 515 -5.20 23.86 28.05
CA LEU A 515 -6.55 23.70 27.52
C LEU A 515 -7.59 24.17 28.54
N GLU A 516 -8.11 25.39 28.42
CA GLU A 516 -9.02 25.97 29.44
C GLU A 516 -10.47 25.52 29.24
N LYS A 517 -10.95 25.45 27.99
CA LYS A 517 -12.32 25.03 27.67
C LYS A 517 -12.37 24.25 26.36
N MET A 518 -13.18 23.20 26.35
CA MET A 518 -13.51 22.38 25.19
C MET A 518 -14.97 21.95 25.33
N SER A 519 -15.84 22.35 24.40
CA SER A 519 -17.23 21.92 24.40
C SER A 519 -17.83 21.94 23.01
N ALA A 520 -18.79 21.06 22.76
CA ALA A 520 -19.57 21.03 21.54
C ALA A 520 -20.92 20.36 21.82
N GLU A 521 -21.97 20.87 21.20
CA GLU A 521 -23.32 20.30 21.25
C GLU A 521 -23.73 19.93 19.82
N ILE A 522 -24.08 18.66 19.62
CA ILE A 522 -24.58 18.12 18.35
C ILE A 522 -25.96 17.53 18.58
N LYS A 523 -26.95 17.95 17.80
CA LYS A 523 -28.32 17.42 17.82
C LYS A 523 -28.72 17.03 16.41
N ASN A 524 -29.26 15.82 16.24
CA ASN A 524 -29.67 15.26 14.94
C ASN A 524 -28.56 15.30 13.86
N GLY A 525 -27.30 15.16 14.27
CA GLY A 525 -26.15 15.24 13.35
C GLY A 525 -25.71 16.66 12.97
N GLU A 526 -26.38 17.70 13.48
CA GLU A 526 -26.01 19.10 13.25
C GLU A 526 -25.35 19.74 14.47
N LEU A 527 -24.28 20.49 14.23
CA LEU A 527 -23.64 21.30 15.27
C LEU A 527 -24.59 22.42 15.74
N GLN A 528 -24.78 22.52 17.05
CA GLN A 528 -25.60 23.54 17.72
C GLN A 528 -24.72 24.63 18.34
N SER A 529 -23.61 24.23 18.97
CA SER A 529 -22.60 25.13 19.51
C SER A 529 -21.25 24.43 19.60
N ARG A 530 -20.15 25.19 19.51
CA ARG A 530 -18.80 24.73 19.87
C ARG A 530 -17.99 25.85 20.50
N GLU A 531 -17.22 25.50 21.52
CA GLU A 531 -16.31 26.42 22.18
C GLU A 531 -14.94 25.78 22.39
N ALA A 532 -13.88 26.57 22.19
CA ALA A 532 -12.51 26.18 22.49
C ALA A 532 -11.75 27.37 23.07
N VAL A 533 -11.20 27.22 24.28
CA VAL A 533 -10.39 28.27 24.92
C VAL A 533 -9.04 27.69 25.29
N VAL A 534 -7.99 28.37 24.85
CA VAL A 534 -6.58 28.01 25.09
C VAL A 534 -5.91 29.16 25.82
N ASN A 535 -5.16 28.85 26.86
CA ASN A 535 -4.26 29.80 27.50
C ASN A 535 -2.83 29.57 26.96
N SER A 536 -2.29 30.55 26.24
CA SER A 536 -0.92 30.51 25.72
C SER A 536 -0.02 31.36 26.62
N GLU A 537 0.97 30.71 27.22
CA GLU A 537 1.89 31.36 28.16
C GLU A 537 3.17 31.86 27.46
N SER A 538 3.64 31.14 26.45
CA SER A 538 4.81 31.51 25.66
C SER A 538 4.87 30.77 24.33
N GLY A 539 5.70 31.28 23.41
CA GLY A 539 5.97 30.65 22.11
C GLY A 539 4.97 31.05 21.02
N LEU A 540 4.45 30.05 20.30
CA LEU A 540 3.58 30.19 19.15
C LEU A 540 2.50 29.09 19.17
N VAL A 541 1.25 29.52 19.09
CA VAL A 541 0.10 28.62 18.90
C VAL A 541 -0.69 29.00 17.67
N VAL A 542 -1.28 28.02 17.00
CA VAL A 542 -2.17 28.23 15.85
C VAL A 542 -3.53 27.62 16.15
N MET A 543 -4.58 28.39 15.90
CA MET A 543 -5.94 27.85 15.86
C MET A 543 -6.36 27.69 14.40
N ASN A 544 -6.65 26.45 14.02
CA ASN A 544 -7.26 26.12 12.73
C ASN A 544 -8.75 25.84 12.97
N ILE A 545 -9.60 26.75 12.50
CA ILE A 545 -11.05 26.70 12.71
C ILE A 545 -11.73 26.57 11.36
N ALA A 546 -12.56 25.55 11.24
CA ALA A 546 -13.33 25.33 10.03
C ALA A 546 -14.29 26.51 9.76
N PRO A 547 -14.42 26.95 8.50
CA PRO A 547 -15.09 28.20 8.16
C PRO A 547 -16.63 28.15 8.21
N TRP A 548 -17.22 26.98 8.44
CA TRP A 548 -18.68 26.79 8.52
C TRP A 548 -19.22 27.00 9.94
N ASN A 549 -20.54 27.23 10.06
CA ASN A 549 -21.27 27.48 11.31
C ASN A 549 -20.58 28.50 12.24
N LYS A 550 -20.14 29.63 11.67
CA LYS A 550 -19.36 30.63 12.42
C LYS A 550 -20.16 31.21 13.59
N GLU A 551 -21.45 31.41 13.37
CA GLU A 551 -22.41 31.88 14.35
C GLU A 551 -22.58 30.95 15.57
N LYS A 552 -22.17 29.69 15.44
CA LYS A 552 -22.21 28.67 16.51
C LYS A 552 -20.84 28.41 17.15
N THR A 553 -19.84 29.21 16.79
CA THR A 553 -18.43 28.97 17.14
C THR A 553 -17.89 30.09 18.04
N ASP A 554 -17.27 29.72 19.16
CA ASP A 554 -16.52 30.64 20.02
C ASP A 554 -15.13 30.06 20.32
N VAL A 555 -14.11 30.56 19.62
CA VAL A 555 -12.72 30.12 19.81
C VAL A 555 -11.88 31.26 20.33
N ARG A 556 -11.16 31.03 21.43
CA ARG A 556 -10.34 32.04 22.09
C ARG A 556 -8.93 31.56 22.42
N VAL A 557 -7.96 32.44 22.23
CA VAL A 557 -6.61 32.27 22.76
C VAL A 557 -6.34 33.41 23.74
N LYS A 558 -6.16 33.07 25.01
CA LYS A 558 -5.84 34.00 26.09
C LYS A 558 -4.34 34.03 26.35
N THR A 559 -3.86 35.19 26.74
CA THR A 559 -2.50 35.44 27.24
C THR A 559 -2.57 36.41 28.42
N THR A 560 -1.43 36.73 29.04
CA THR A 560 -1.36 37.80 30.05
C THR A 560 -1.68 39.19 29.50
N ASP A 561 -1.51 39.41 28.19
CA ASP A 561 -1.64 40.73 27.56
C ASP A 561 -3.04 41.01 27.00
N GLY A 562 -3.84 39.96 26.80
CA GLY A 562 -5.16 40.04 26.17
C GLY A 562 -5.64 38.71 25.60
N GLU A 563 -6.74 38.75 24.85
CA GLU A 563 -7.36 37.60 24.20
C GLU A 563 -7.62 37.83 22.71
N SER A 564 -7.45 36.77 21.91
CA SER A 564 -7.87 36.71 20.52
C SER A 564 -9.11 35.85 20.38
N VAL A 565 -10.12 36.33 19.67
CA VAL A 565 -11.44 35.70 19.51
C VAL A 565 -11.75 35.52 18.03
N ALA A 566 -12.12 34.30 17.64
CA ALA A 566 -12.40 33.92 16.26
C ALA A 566 -13.55 32.92 16.16
N GLN A 567 -14.20 32.90 14.99
CA GLN A 567 -15.41 32.09 14.78
C GLN A 567 -15.37 31.19 13.53
N GLY A 568 -14.28 31.18 12.76
CA GLY A 568 -14.22 30.40 11.52
C GLY A 568 -13.07 30.81 10.65
N THR A 569 -11.88 30.85 11.25
CA THR A 569 -10.67 31.27 10.56
C THR A 569 -9.41 30.61 11.11
N VAL A 570 -8.31 30.76 10.37
CA VAL A 570 -6.97 30.36 10.80
C VAL A 570 -6.21 31.58 11.29
N PHE A 571 -5.70 31.50 12.52
CA PHE A 571 -4.86 32.54 13.10
C PHE A 571 -3.82 31.96 14.04
N ALA A 572 -2.76 32.73 14.22
CA ALA A 572 -1.64 32.40 15.09
C ALA A 572 -1.48 33.45 16.19
N VAL A 573 -1.12 33.02 17.39
CA VAL A 573 -0.74 33.90 18.49
C VAL A 573 0.70 33.58 18.86
N SER A 574 1.54 34.60 18.83
CA SER A 574 2.97 34.49 19.12
C SER A 574 3.42 35.54 20.12
N PHE A 575 4.59 35.34 20.72
CA PHE A 575 5.22 36.33 21.58
C PHE A 575 6.41 36.99 20.86
N ALA A 576 6.23 38.23 20.40
CA ALA A 576 7.29 39.02 19.79
C ALA A 576 7.73 40.14 20.73
N GLY A 577 9.02 40.16 21.11
CA GLY A 577 9.53 41.16 22.06
C GLY A 577 8.89 41.08 23.45
N GLY A 578 8.41 39.89 23.85
CA GLY A 578 7.73 39.66 25.14
C GLY A 578 6.26 40.12 25.17
N LYS A 579 5.68 40.50 24.03
CA LYS A 579 4.26 40.86 23.92
C LYS A 579 3.51 39.92 22.99
N MET A 580 2.24 39.70 23.29
CA MET A 580 1.31 38.98 22.42
C MET A 580 1.18 39.67 21.05
N MET A 581 1.27 38.89 19.99
CA MET A 581 0.98 39.28 18.61
C MET A 581 0.05 38.26 17.98
N THR A 582 -1.11 38.74 17.53
CA THR A 582 -2.09 37.95 16.77
C THR A 582 -1.85 38.16 15.29
N THR A 583 -1.60 37.08 14.55
CA THR A 583 -1.41 37.07 13.10
C THR A 583 -2.55 36.32 12.43
N VAL A 584 -3.19 36.93 11.44
CA VAL A 584 -4.37 36.38 10.79
C VAL A 584 -4.03 36.02 9.34
N THR A 585 -4.13 34.75 8.98
CA THR A 585 -3.83 34.28 7.62
C THR A 585 -5.06 34.17 6.74
N ARG A 586 -6.23 33.93 7.34
CA ARG A 586 -7.55 33.94 6.66
C ARG A 586 -8.55 34.72 7.50
N GLY A 587 -9.65 35.17 6.90
CA GLY A 587 -10.79 35.76 7.63
C GLY A 587 -10.43 36.98 8.50
N SER A 588 -11.02 37.05 9.69
CA SER A 588 -10.77 38.12 10.67
C SER A 588 -10.80 37.59 12.10
N VAL A 589 -10.07 38.25 12.98
CA VAL A 589 -9.96 37.92 14.41
C VAL A 589 -10.11 39.19 15.22
N GLY A 590 -10.92 39.14 16.29
CA GLY A 590 -10.97 40.20 17.28
C GLY A 590 -9.84 40.03 18.29
N SER A 591 -9.02 41.06 18.50
CA SER A 591 -8.00 41.10 19.56
C SER A 591 -8.44 42.09 20.64
N ARG A 592 -8.61 41.60 21.86
CA ARG A 592 -9.08 42.36 23.02
C ARG A 592 -7.93 42.51 24.01
N ASP A 593 -7.63 43.74 24.42
CA ASP A 593 -6.64 44.00 25.47
C ASP A 593 -7.23 43.84 26.89
N SER A 594 -6.37 43.96 27.91
CA SER A 594 -6.76 43.87 29.32
C SER A 594 -7.75 44.94 29.79
N THR A 595 -7.93 46.02 29.02
CA THR A 595 -8.93 47.08 29.30
C THR A 595 -10.29 46.79 28.65
N GLY A 596 -10.38 45.73 27.83
CA GLY A 596 -11.58 45.34 27.10
C GLY A 596 -11.71 45.99 25.71
N LYS A 597 -10.75 46.80 25.28
CA LYS A 597 -10.77 47.42 23.95
C LYS A 597 -10.52 46.35 22.89
N MET A 598 -11.42 46.26 21.93
CA MET A 598 -11.36 45.27 20.85
C MET A 598 -10.90 45.92 19.54
N VAL A 599 -10.01 45.23 18.81
CA VAL A 599 -9.55 45.59 17.47
C VAL A 599 -9.77 44.40 16.54
N SER A 600 -10.28 44.65 15.32
CA SER A 600 -10.42 43.61 14.30
C SER A 600 -9.14 43.54 13.46
N ILE A 601 -8.56 42.34 13.34
CA ILE A 601 -7.37 42.05 12.54
C ILE A 601 -7.82 41.22 11.34
N ALA A 602 -7.56 41.71 10.12
CA ALA A 602 -7.96 41.03 8.88
C ALA A 602 -6.87 40.09 8.34
N ALA A 603 -7.21 39.24 7.38
CA ALA A 603 -6.27 38.37 6.68
C ALA A 603 -5.06 39.16 6.13
N GLY A 604 -3.87 38.60 6.32
CA GLY A 604 -2.61 39.25 5.96
C GLY A 604 -2.16 40.35 6.92
N GLN A 605 -2.84 40.53 8.07
CA GLN A 605 -2.48 41.48 9.10
C GLN A 605 -2.07 40.82 10.42
N GLN A 606 -1.37 41.60 11.22
CA GLN A 606 -0.99 41.26 12.59
C GLN A 606 -1.18 42.48 13.51
N ALA A 607 -1.50 42.23 14.77
CA ALA A 607 -1.56 43.29 15.79
C ALA A 607 -1.29 42.73 17.19
N ALA A 608 -0.73 43.58 18.06
CA ALA A 608 -0.79 43.37 19.50
C ALA A 608 -2.18 43.73 20.03
N PRO A 609 -2.59 43.23 21.21
CA PRO A 609 -3.85 43.64 21.84
C PRO A 609 -4.01 45.15 21.92
N GLY A 610 -5.15 45.67 21.44
CA GLY A 610 -5.49 47.10 21.47
C GLY A 610 -4.74 48.00 20.47
N ALA A 611 -3.75 47.46 19.74
CA ALA A 611 -2.94 48.18 18.76
C ALA A 611 -3.56 48.17 17.36
N THR A 612 -3.20 49.15 16.53
CA THR A 612 -3.65 49.23 15.13
C THR A 612 -3.04 48.07 14.31
N PRO A 613 -3.85 47.34 13.52
CA PRO A 613 -3.34 46.26 12.68
C PRO A 613 -2.35 46.76 11.62
N VAL A 614 -1.30 45.98 11.38
CA VAL A 614 -0.28 46.23 10.35
C VAL A 614 -0.16 45.03 9.43
N ALA A 615 0.37 45.23 8.22
CA ALA A 615 0.62 44.14 7.28
C ALA A 615 1.62 43.14 7.87
N THR A 616 1.34 41.85 7.70
CA THR A 616 2.20 40.76 8.15
C THR A 616 3.29 40.51 7.10
N PRO A 617 4.56 40.40 7.49
CA PRO A 617 5.62 39.93 6.59
C PRO A 617 5.31 38.52 6.09
N ALA A 618 5.42 38.27 4.78
CA ALA A 618 5.12 36.97 4.18
C ALA A 618 5.94 35.82 4.80
N ASN A 619 7.20 36.09 5.19
CA ASN A 619 8.11 35.11 5.78
C ASN A 619 8.02 35.04 7.33
N SER A 620 6.93 35.53 7.91
CA SER A 620 6.68 35.46 9.35
C SER A 620 6.59 33.99 9.80
N PRO A 621 7.27 33.58 10.89
CA PRO A 621 7.11 32.25 11.47
C PRO A 621 5.66 31.88 11.78
N ALA A 622 4.83 32.87 12.14
CA ALA A 622 3.42 32.67 12.42
C ALA A 622 2.59 32.34 11.16
N VAL A 623 2.95 32.91 10.00
CA VAL A 623 2.30 32.61 8.71
C VAL A 623 2.67 31.20 8.24
N LEU A 624 3.96 30.86 8.30
CA LEU A 624 4.47 29.52 7.95
C LEU A 624 3.88 28.44 8.86
N ALA A 625 3.85 28.67 10.17
CA ALA A 625 3.23 27.76 11.12
C ALA A 625 1.74 27.56 10.85
N ALA A 626 1.01 28.64 10.55
CA ALA A 626 -0.41 28.57 10.22
C ALA A 626 -0.68 27.76 8.94
N GLY A 627 0.11 27.95 7.88
CA GLY A 627 0.02 27.15 6.66
C GLY A 627 0.28 25.66 6.94
N LYS A 628 1.39 25.35 7.61
CA LYS A 628 1.76 23.97 7.97
C LYS A 628 0.73 23.32 8.91
N ALA A 629 0.11 24.08 9.82
CA ALA A 629 -0.93 23.58 10.72
C ALA A 629 -2.21 23.17 9.99
N VAL A 630 -2.61 23.89 8.94
CA VAL A 630 -3.77 23.52 8.12
C VAL A 630 -3.52 22.22 7.37
N GLU A 631 -2.38 22.12 6.69
CA GLU A 631 -2.00 20.91 5.94
C GLU A 631 -1.91 19.67 6.85
N SER A 632 -1.23 19.82 7.99
CA SER A 632 -1.07 18.73 8.97
C SER A 632 -2.38 18.35 9.67
N THR A 633 -3.33 19.28 9.82
CA THR A 633 -4.67 18.99 10.38
C THR A 633 -5.44 18.02 9.48
N VAL A 634 -5.48 18.28 8.17
CA VAL A 634 -6.21 17.41 7.22
C VAL A 634 -5.59 16.01 7.22
N SER A 635 -4.26 15.94 7.12
CA SER A 635 -3.53 14.67 7.16
C SER A 635 -3.78 13.89 8.45
N ALA A 636 -3.76 14.58 9.60
CA ALA A 636 -3.97 13.95 10.90
C ALA A 636 -5.43 13.50 11.12
N MET A 637 -6.42 14.23 10.59
CA MET A 637 -7.82 13.81 10.64
C MET A 637 -8.05 12.55 9.80
N VAL A 638 -7.51 12.50 8.58
CA VAL A 638 -7.57 11.29 7.73
C VAL A 638 -6.95 10.09 8.45
N ALA A 639 -5.81 10.28 9.10
CA ALA A 639 -5.15 9.25 9.90
C ALA A 639 -6.04 8.76 11.06
N ASN A 640 -6.65 9.68 11.79
CA ASN A 640 -7.48 9.37 12.95
C ASN A 640 -8.76 8.61 12.55
N VAL A 641 -9.44 9.05 11.49
CA VAL A 641 -10.61 8.37 10.94
C VAL A 641 -10.25 6.95 10.55
N ALA A 642 -9.18 6.78 9.77
CA ALA A 642 -8.72 5.47 9.34
C ALA A 642 -8.31 4.57 10.54
N ALA A 643 -7.60 5.11 11.53
CA ALA A 643 -7.22 4.36 12.74
C ALA A 643 -8.45 3.93 13.54
N SER A 644 -9.48 4.78 13.65
CA SER A 644 -10.73 4.44 14.36
C SER A 644 -11.47 3.27 13.71
N VAL A 645 -11.58 3.28 12.37
CA VAL A 645 -12.21 2.23 11.59
C VAL A 645 -11.40 0.93 11.67
N ALA A 646 -10.08 1.02 11.50
CA ALA A 646 -9.17 -0.12 11.61
C ALA A 646 -9.19 -0.76 13.00
N ALA A 647 -9.32 0.03 14.06
CA ALA A 647 -9.41 -0.47 15.44
C ALA A 647 -10.76 -1.13 15.75
N ALA A 648 -11.84 -0.67 15.11
CA ALA A 648 -13.17 -1.27 15.25
C ALA A 648 -13.26 -2.61 14.50
N ILE A 649 -12.66 -2.68 13.31
CA ILE A 649 -12.68 -3.85 12.43
C ILE A 649 -11.25 -4.20 12.01
N PRO A 650 -10.50 -4.97 12.83
CA PRO A 650 -9.10 -5.32 12.55
C PRO A 650 -8.89 -6.00 11.18
N THR A 651 -9.88 -6.71 10.67
CA THR A 651 -9.83 -7.40 9.38
C THR A 651 -9.85 -6.45 8.18
N ALA A 652 -10.30 -5.21 8.37
CA ALA A 652 -10.27 -4.12 7.39
C ALA A 652 -8.97 -3.30 7.48
N ALA A 653 -8.21 -3.42 8.58
CA ALA A 653 -7.13 -2.49 8.92
C ALA A 653 -6.05 -2.35 7.85
N ALA A 654 -5.69 -3.43 7.15
CA ALA A 654 -4.68 -3.39 6.09
C ALA A 654 -5.15 -2.55 4.87
N GLU A 655 -6.42 -2.65 4.49
CA GLU A 655 -6.98 -1.89 3.38
C GLU A 655 -7.22 -0.43 3.77
N VAL A 656 -7.73 -0.22 4.99
CA VAL A 656 -7.88 1.12 5.58
C VAL A 656 -6.52 1.82 5.66
N ALA A 657 -5.46 1.13 6.07
CA ALA A 657 -4.11 1.67 6.10
C ALA A 657 -3.56 1.98 4.70
N ALA A 658 -3.83 1.14 3.70
CA ALA A 658 -3.42 1.41 2.32
C ALA A 658 -4.15 2.61 1.71
N ILE A 659 -5.44 2.78 2.00
CA ILE A 659 -6.21 3.96 1.60
C ILE A 659 -5.63 5.21 2.28
N ALA A 660 -5.43 5.14 3.60
CA ALA A 660 -4.86 6.24 4.37
C ALA A 660 -3.44 6.61 3.92
N ALA A 661 -2.60 5.62 3.57
CA ALA A 661 -1.23 5.84 3.08
C ALA A 661 -1.17 6.66 1.79
N LYS A 662 -2.16 6.49 0.89
CA LYS A 662 -2.26 7.29 -0.34
C LYS A 662 -2.56 8.75 -0.05
N ALA A 663 -3.30 9.03 1.02
CA ALA A 663 -3.62 10.39 1.45
C ALA A 663 -2.52 11.00 2.32
N SER A 664 -1.90 10.20 3.19
CA SER A 664 -0.81 10.61 4.07
C SER A 664 0.02 9.40 4.52
N PRO A 665 1.32 9.30 4.15
CA PRO A 665 2.20 8.23 4.60
C PRO A 665 2.29 8.11 6.14
N ALA A 666 2.26 9.25 6.85
CA ALA A 666 2.27 9.29 8.31
C ALA A 666 1.00 8.66 8.94
N ALA A 667 -0.14 8.69 8.23
CA ALA A 667 -1.36 8.03 8.67
C ALA A 667 -1.19 6.51 8.76
N ALA A 668 -0.47 5.92 7.82
CA ALA A 668 -0.25 4.48 7.77
C ALA A 668 0.60 3.98 8.96
N GLU A 669 1.60 4.78 9.37
CA GLU A 669 2.41 4.52 10.56
C GLU A 669 1.56 4.53 11.84
N GLN A 670 0.66 5.52 11.97
CA GLN A 670 -0.24 5.63 13.12
C GLN A 670 -1.24 4.47 13.19
N ILE A 671 -1.80 4.06 12.05
CA ILE A 671 -2.71 2.90 11.98
C ILE A 671 -1.97 1.62 12.35
N ALA A 672 -0.76 1.42 11.81
CA ALA A 672 0.06 0.27 12.15
C ALA A 672 0.37 0.21 13.66
N ALA A 673 0.73 1.32 14.29
CA ALA A 673 0.99 1.38 15.73
C ALA A 673 -0.28 1.08 16.55
N ALA A 674 -1.41 1.69 16.20
CA ALA A 674 -2.69 1.49 16.90
C ALA A 674 -3.20 0.04 16.80
N VAL A 675 -3.00 -0.61 15.64
CA VAL A 675 -3.42 -1.98 15.39
C VAL A 675 -2.43 -2.99 15.98
N ALA A 676 -1.12 -2.73 15.90
CA ALA A 676 -0.09 -3.61 16.48
C ALA A 676 -0.26 -3.80 18.00
N ALA A 677 -0.70 -2.76 18.72
CA ALA A 677 -0.99 -2.84 20.15
C ALA A 677 -2.12 -3.81 20.51
N LYS A 678 -3.02 -4.14 19.57
CA LYS A 678 -4.19 -5.01 19.80
C LYS A 678 -4.14 -6.34 19.04
N ALA A 679 -3.50 -6.35 17.87
CA ALA A 679 -3.46 -7.49 16.96
C ALA A 679 -2.15 -7.47 16.13
N PRO A 680 -1.04 -7.99 16.67
CA PRO A 680 0.27 -7.87 16.03
C PRO A 680 0.35 -8.54 14.65
N ASN A 681 -0.38 -9.64 14.44
CA ASN A 681 -0.46 -10.34 13.15
C ASN A 681 -1.07 -9.47 12.03
N VAL A 682 -1.94 -8.53 12.38
CA VAL A 682 -2.58 -7.61 11.42
C VAL A 682 -1.60 -6.51 10.97
N ALA A 683 -0.61 -6.18 11.81
CA ALA A 683 0.37 -5.16 11.49
C ALA A 683 1.32 -5.57 10.34
N ILE A 684 1.59 -6.88 10.20
CA ILE A 684 2.32 -7.44 9.04
C ILE A 684 1.52 -7.22 7.75
N ALA A 685 0.20 -7.47 7.78
CA ALA A 685 -0.67 -7.26 6.64
C ALA A 685 -0.78 -5.77 6.26
N ILE A 686 -0.77 -4.87 7.25
CA ILE A 686 -0.68 -3.42 7.02
C ILE A 686 0.63 -3.07 6.32
N ALA A 687 1.78 -3.54 6.81
CA ALA A 687 3.08 -3.27 6.19
C ALA A 687 3.12 -3.74 4.72
N GLN A 688 2.58 -4.93 4.44
CA GLN A 688 2.47 -5.47 3.08
C GLN A 688 1.57 -4.61 2.19
N ALA A 689 0.38 -4.25 2.67
CA ALA A 689 -0.57 -3.45 1.90
C ALA A 689 -0.02 -2.04 1.60
N VAL A 690 0.61 -1.41 2.59
CA VAL A 690 1.22 -0.08 2.46
C VAL A 690 2.46 -0.11 1.56
N SER A 691 3.29 -1.16 1.60
CA SER A 691 4.48 -1.26 0.73
C SER A 691 4.18 -1.16 -0.77
N LYS A 692 2.97 -1.55 -1.19
CA LYS A 692 2.55 -1.48 -2.59
C LYS A 692 2.15 -0.08 -3.04
N VAL A 693 1.77 0.79 -2.11
CA VAL A 693 1.23 2.13 -2.40
C VAL A 693 2.13 3.26 -1.91
N ALA A 694 2.89 3.04 -0.84
CA ALA A 694 3.84 3.97 -0.22
C ALA A 694 5.07 3.20 0.30
N PRO A 695 6.02 2.82 -0.57
CA PRO A 695 7.19 2.02 -0.20
C PRO A 695 8.06 2.66 0.91
N GLU A 696 8.14 3.99 0.91
CA GLU A 696 8.94 4.75 1.90
C GLU A 696 8.36 4.68 3.32
N ALA A 697 7.03 4.54 3.45
CA ALA A 697 6.36 4.36 4.75
C ALA A 697 6.52 2.93 5.29
N ALA A 698 6.71 1.95 4.41
CA ALA A 698 6.76 0.54 4.79
C ALA A 698 7.94 0.20 5.69
N SER A 699 9.10 0.86 5.51
CA SER A 699 10.29 0.64 6.35
C SER A 699 10.10 1.14 7.79
N LYS A 700 9.36 2.25 7.97
CA LYS A 700 9.03 2.80 9.29
C LYS A 700 7.95 1.99 10.00
N ILE A 701 6.91 1.58 9.27
CA ILE A 701 5.88 0.65 9.78
C ILE A 701 6.55 -0.65 10.24
N ALA A 702 7.43 -1.20 9.42
CA ALA A 702 8.20 -2.37 9.75
C ALA A 702 9.00 -2.25 11.05
N ALA A 703 9.72 -1.15 11.23
CA ALA A 703 10.46 -0.89 12.46
C ALA A 703 9.52 -0.81 13.68
N ALA A 704 8.36 -0.18 13.54
CA ALA A 704 7.34 -0.14 14.59
C ALA A 704 6.75 -1.53 14.92
N VAL A 705 6.54 -2.37 13.91
CA VAL A 705 6.06 -3.75 14.08
C VAL A 705 7.10 -4.63 14.78
N ILE A 706 8.38 -4.51 14.41
CA ILE A 706 9.48 -5.21 15.10
C ILE A 706 9.53 -4.82 16.58
N ALA A 707 9.40 -3.52 16.88
CA ALA A 707 9.40 -3.04 18.26
C ALA A 707 8.20 -3.57 19.07
N ALA A 708 7.07 -3.83 18.42
CA ALA A 708 5.85 -4.32 19.05
C ALA A 708 5.79 -5.87 19.19
N ILE A 709 6.61 -6.62 18.46
CA ILE A 709 6.59 -8.10 18.42
C ILE A 709 7.92 -8.68 18.92
N PRO A 710 7.99 -9.20 20.15
CA PRO A 710 9.19 -9.85 20.66
C PRO A 710 9.59 -11.07 19.80
N GLY A 711 10.80 -11.05 19.24
CA GLY A 711 11.38 -12.17 18.46
C GLY A 711 11.40 -12.00 16.94
N MET A 712 10.89 -10.89 16.39
CA MET A 712 10.95 -10.58 14.95
C MET A 712 12.25 -9.86 14.59
N ASP A 713 12.98 -10.30 13.55
CA ASP A 713 14.25 -9.68 13.11
C ASP A 713 14.11 -8.78 11.86
N ALA A 714 15.07 -7.88 11.67
CA ALA A 714 15.07 -6.92 10.55
C ALA A 714 15.21 -7.59 9.17
N LYS A 715 15.78 -8.81 9.10
CA LYS A 715 15.92 -9.58 7.84
C LYS A 715 14.58 -10.11 7.36
N SER A 716 13.74 -10.60 8.27
CA SER A 716 12.40 -11.11 7.98
C SER A 716 11.50 -10.08 7.31
N ILE A 717 11.71 -8.79 7.59
CA ILE A 717 10.98 -7.68 6.96
C ILE A 717 11.55 -7.29 5.60
N SER A 718 12.87 -7.27 5.43
CA SER A 718 13.48 -6.90 4.14
C SER A 718 13.03 -7.81 2.98
N ALA A 719 12.71 -9.07 3.28
CA ALA A 719 12.08 -10.01 2.35
C ALA A 719 10.63 -9.62 1.96
N ILE A 720 9.88 -8.98 2.87
CA ILE A 720 8.48 -8.54 2.67
C ILE A 720 8.41 -7.34 1.72
N THR A 721 9.35 -6.39 1.81
CA THR A 721 9.40 -5.21 0.93
C THR A 721 9.95 -5.52 -0.47
N THR A 722 10.86 -6.49 -0.60
CA THR A 722 11.49 -6.84 -1.89
C THR A 722 10.58 -7.71 -2.77
N ALA A 723 9.63 -8.45 -2.18
CA ALA A 723 8.65 -9.23 -2.93
C ALA A 723 7.60 -8.38 -3.68
N SER A 724 7.50 -7.08 -3.39
CA SER A 724 6.49 -6.19 -3.99
C SER A 724 7.02 -5.34 -5.16
N SER A 725 8.34 -5.19 -5.34
CA SER A 725 8.94 -4.27 -6.33
C SER A 725 9.47 -4.92 -7.62
N GLN A 726 9.24 -6.23 -7.85
CA GLN A 726 9.66 -6.90 -9.09
C GLN A 726 8.51 -7.56 -9.86
N GLY A 727 7.31 -6.96 -9.81
CA GLY A 727 6.14 -7.43 -10.58
C GLY A 727 5.53 -6.41 -11.55
N ALA A 728 6.12 -5.21 -11.69
CA ALA A 728 5.58 -4.14 -12.52
C ALA A 728 6.68 -3.28 -13.17
N ALA A 729 7.65 -3.92 -13.83
CA ALA A 729 8.47 -3.30 -14.87
C ALA A 729 9.04 -4.39 -15.77
N ASP A 730 8.83 -4.19 -17.08
CA ASP A 730 9.59 -4.74 -18.21
C ASP A 730 9.59 -6.25 -18.46
N ALA A 731 8.71 -6.67 -19.38
CA ALA A 731 9.14 -7.56 -20.46
C ALA A 731 9.45 -6.65 -21.68
N PRO A 732 10.73 -6.35 -21.98
CA PRO A 732 11.08 -5.84 -23.30
C PRO A 732 10.98 -6.99 -24.30
N SER A 733 10.44 -6.67 -25.47
CA SER A 733 10.63 -7.44 -26.70
C SER A 733 12.12 -7.70 -26.92
N VAL A 734 12.51 -8.96 -27.08
CA VAL A 734 13.87 -9.34 -27.45
C VAL A 734 14.05 -9.08 -28.94
N ASP A 735 14.91 -8.12 -29.28
CA ASP A 735 15.63 -8.04 -30.55
C ASP A 735 17.11 -8.41 -30.31
N THR A 736 17.67 -9.08 -31.31
CA THR A 736 18.95 -9.82 -31.36
C THR A 736 20.24 -8.98 -31.26
N ALA A 737 21.28 -9.53 -30.60
CA ALA A 737 22.64 -9.84 -31.15
C ALA A 737 23.85 -9.61 -30.21
N SER A 738 24.72 -10.63 -30.11
CA SER A 738 26.20 -10.67 -29.83
C SER A 738 26.76 -10.08 -28.51
N GLY A 739 27.76 -10.66 -27.79
CA GLY A 739 28.62 -11.83 -27.98
C GLY A 739 29.64 -12.00 -26.82
N THR A 740 30.16 -13.24 -26.69
CA THR A 740 31.50 -13.71 -26.21
C THR A 740 32.08 -13.45 -24.79
N GLU A 741 32.44 -14.60 -24.14
CA GLU A 741 33.65 -14.94 -23.33
C GLU A 741 33.88 -14.27 -21.94
N GLY A 742 34.36 -14.91 -20.86
CA GLY A 742 34.86 -16.25 -20.50
C GLY A 742 35.00 -16.29 -18.94
N GLY A 743 34.78 -17.41 -18.24
CA GLY A 743 35.82 -18.36 -17.78
C GLY A 743 36.44 -18.03 -16.40
N ASN A 744 36.17 -18.82 -15.34
CA ASN A 744 37.15 -19.66 -14.60
C ASN A 744 36.64 -20.15 -13.21
N ALA A 745 37.23 -21.25 -12.74
CA ALA A 745 36.74 -22.22 -11.74
C ALA A 745 37.44 -22.20 -10.35
N GLY A 746 36.90 -23.02 -9.42
CA GLY A 746 37.56 -23.60 -8.22
C GLY A 746 36.81 -23.29 -6.91
N GLY A 747 36.55 -24.17 -5.94
CA GLY A 747 36.92 -25.57 -5.69
C GLY A 747 36.82 -25.86 -4.16
N VAL A 748 35.89 -26.77 -3.79
CA VAL A 748 35.78 -27.72 -2.65
C VAL A 748 36.47 -27.48 -1.28
N GLY A 749 35.72 -27.72 -0.19
CA GLY A 749 36.27 -28.15 1.12
C GLY A 749 35.19 -28.46 2.18
N ALA A 750 35.01 -29.74 2.54
CA ALA A 750 34.09 -30.24 3.58
C ALA A 750 34.88 -30.81 4.77
N GLY A 751 34.35 -30.71 6.01
CA GLY A 751 34.92 -31.40 7.18
C GLY A 751 34.27 -31.13 8.55
N SER A 752 33.47 -32.11 9.01
CA SER A 752 33.25 -32.59 10.40
C SER A 752 32.78 -31.66 11.55
N GLY A 753 31.61 -31.98 12.14
CA GLY A 753 31.21 -31.51 13.47
C GLY A 753 29.84 -32.04 13.90
N ASN A 754 29.73 -33.34 14.24
CA ASN A 754 28.42 -33.96 14.51
C ASN A 754 28.43 -34.84 15.77
N ILE A 755 28.59 -34.25 16.96
CA ILE A 755 28.25 -34.88 18.26
C ILE A 755 27.60 -33.88 19.26
N ALA A 756 27.65 -32.56 19.04
CA ALA A 756 27.08 -31.57 19.96
C ALA A 756 25.59 -31.23 19.73
N ALA A 757 25.02 -31.56 18.57
CA ALA A 757 23.68 -31.11 18.17
C ALA A 757 22.52 -31.87 18.85
N THR A 758 22.74 -33.12 19.26
CA THR A 758 21.65 -33.99 19.74
C THR A 758 21.20 -33.64 21.17
N THR A 759 22.11 -33.12 22.01
CA THR A 759 21.80 -32.75 23.40
C THR A 759 21.06 -31.40 23.50
N GLN A 760 21.27 -30.49 22.54
CA GLN A 760 20.60 -29.18 22.49
C GLN A 760 19.13 -29.28 22.05
N ILE A 761 18.80 -30.21 21.14
CA ILE A 761 17.43 -30.41 20.64
C ILE A 761 16.51 -30.97 21.73
N GLN A 762 16.99 -31.88 22.58
CA GLN A 762 16.20 -32.41 23.69
C GLN A 762 15.95 -31.39 24.81
N GLN A 763 16.89 -30.47 25.07
CA GLN A 763 16.68 -29.39 26.05
C GLN A 763 15.73 -28.31 25.52
N LEU A 764 15.77 -27.99 24.23
CA LEU A 764 14.85 -27.04 23.59
C LEU A 764 13.41 -27.57 23.55
N GLN A 765 13.21 -28.87 23.27
CA GLN A 765 11.88 -29.49 23.28
C GLN A 765 11.26 -29.50 24.68
N ALA A 766 12.06 -29.82 25.71
CA ALA A 766 11.60 -29.81 27.11
C ALA A 766 11.25 -28.39 27.62
N GLN A 767 11.96 -27.36 27.12
CA GLN A 767 11.66 -25.96 27.41
C GLN A 767 10.33 -25.53 26.76
N GLN A 768 10.11 -25.89 25.49
CA GLN A 768 8.87 -25.59 24.76
C GLN A 768 7.65 -26.27 25.38
N ASP A 769 7.77 -27.52 25.82
CA ASP A 769 6.69 -28.25 26.50
C ASP A 769 6.35 -27.64 27.88
N ALA A 770 7.35 -27.11 28.60
CA ALA A 770 7.15 -26.43 29.87
C ALA A 770 6.45 -25.07 29.70
N ASP A 771 6.79 -24.30 28.67
CA ASP A 771 6.17 -23.00 28.37
C ASP A 771 4.73 -23.17 27.84
N ALA A 772 4.47 -24.22 27.07
CA ALA A 772 3.12 -24.60 26.64
C ALA A 772 2.23 -24.98 27.84
N LEU A 773 2.76 -25.73 28.81
CA LEU A 773 2.04 -26.08 30.03
C LEU A 773 1.72 -24.85 30.88
N ARG A 774 2.67 -23.93 31.03
CA ARG A 774 2.48 -22.68 31.80
C ARG A 774 1.40 -21.80 31.17
N SER A 775 1.38 -21.70 29.84
CA SER A 775 0.36 -20.98 29.07
C SER A 775 -1.04 -21.61 29.20
N ALA A 776 -1.11 -22.94 29.20
CA ALA A 776 -2.36 -23.67 29.40
C ALA A 776 -2.90 -23.52 30.84
N GLN A 777 -2.02 -23.49 31.86
CA GLN A 777 -2.39 -23.25 33.25
C GLN A 777 -2.92 -21.82 33.47
N GLU A 778 -2.33 -20.82 32.82
CA GLU A 778 -2.82 -19.43 32.88
C GLU A 778 -4.18 -19.29 32.17
N GLY A 779 -4.37 -19.96 31.02
CA GLY A 779 -5.67 -20.03 30.34
C GLY A 779 -6.76 -20.70 31.19
N LEU A 780 -6.41 -21.76 31.93
CA LEU A 780 -7.33 -22.42 32.87
C LEU A 780 -7.71 -21.48 34.03
N ARG A 781 -6.74 -20.76 34.59
CA ARG A 781 -6.97 -19.78 35.67
C ARG A 781 -7.88 -18.62 35.22
N GLN A 782 -7.73 -18.15 33.98
CA GLN A 782 -8.61 -17.14 33.38
C GLN A 782 -10.03 -17.68 33.12
N ALA A 783 -10.15 -18.95 32.69
CA ALA A 783 -11.44 -19.60 32.50
C ALA A 783 -12.18 -19.86 33.82
N GLU A 784 -11.46 -20.23 34.90
CA GLU A 784 -12.01 -20.37 36.25
C GLU A 784 -12.50 -19.03 36.81
N ALA A 785 -11.77 -17.93 36.55
CA ALA A 785 -12.18 -16.59 36.92
C ALA A 785 -13.43 -16.11 36.14
N ALA A 786 -13.55 -16.47 34.86
CA ALA A 786 -14.73 -16.17 34.04
C ALA A 786 -15.97 -16.98 34.46
N LEU A 787 -15.80 -18.20 34.96
CA LEU A 787 -16.89 -19.05 35.45
C LEU A 787 -17.44 -18.59 36.80
N ALA A 788 -16.63 -17.96 37.65
CA ALA A 788 -17.09 -17.33 38.89
C ALA A 788 -18.12 -16.19 38.63
N ALA A 789 -18.21 -15.69 37.40
CA ALA A 789 -19.14 -14.65 36.96
C ALA A 789 -20.34 -15.16 36.11
N SER A 790 -20.45 -16.47 35.82
CA SER A 790 -21.42 -17.00 34.83
C SER A 790 -22.09 -18.31 35.29
N GLN A 791 -23.43 -18.35 35.31
CA GLN A 791 -24.23 -19.52 35.75
C GLN A 791 -24.67 -20.49 34.62
N THR A 792 -24.03 -20.51 33.45
CA THR A 792 -24.42 -21.40 32.34
C THR A 792 -23.70 -22.76 32.35
N GLN A 793 -24.47 -23.84 32.17
CA GLN A 793 -24.01 -25.24 32.20
C GLN A 793 -22.96 -25.55 31.11
N GLU A 794 -23.06 -24.93 29.93
CA GLU A 794 -22.12 -25.10 28.82
C GLU A 794 -20.68 -24.69 29.17
N ASN A 795 -20.51 -23.69 30.04
CA ASN A 795 -19.19 -23.23 30.48
C ASN A 795 -18.57 -24.18 31.53
N LYS A 796 -19.40 -24.91 32.30
CA LYS A 796 -18.93 -25.96 33.20
C LYS A 796 -18.37 -27.16 32.42
N ASP A 797 -19.02 -27.55 31.34
CA ASP A 797 -18.59 -28.67 30.50
C ASP A 797 -17.28 -28.36 29.76
N LYS A 798 -17.12 -27.13 29.26
CA LYS A 798 -15.85 -26.65 28.65
C LYS A 798 -14.71 -26.61 29.68
N LEU A 799 -14.99 -26.27 30.94
CA LEU A 799 -13.98 -26.27 32.00
C LEU A 799 -13.55 -27.70 32.37
N VAL A 800 -14.46 -28.66 32.41
CA VAL A 800 -14.12 -30.08 32.66
C VAL A 800 -13.21 -30.61 31.55
N ALA A 801 -13.52 -30.30 30.29
CA ALA A 801 -12.68 -30.68 29.15
C ALA A 801 -11.29 -30.04 29.21
N ALA A 802 -11.20 -28.75 29.58
CA ALA A 802 -9.92 -28.05 29.76
C ALA A 802 -9.09 -28.63 30.91
N LYS A 803 -9.71 -29.00 32.04
CA LYS A 803 -9.03 -29.66 33.17
C LYS A 803 -8.48 -31.04 32.79
N GLN A 804 -9.22 -31.81 32.00
CA GLN A 804 -8.76 -33.10 31.48
C GLN A 804 -7.59 -32.95 30.51
N ALA A 805 -7.59 -31.93 29.65
CA ALA A 805 -6.49 -31.64 28.73
C ALA A 805 -5.20 -31.23 29.46
N VAL A 806 -5.31 -30.41 30.52
CA VAL A 806 -4.16 -30.02 31.35
C VAL A 806 -3.60 -31.22 32.13
N ALA A 807 -4.45 -32.08 32.69
CA ALA A 807 -4.02 -33.30 33.39
C ALA A 807 -3.28 -34.26 32.43
N ALA A 808 -3.81 -34.46 31.21
CA ALA A 808 -3.16 -35.29 30.19
C ALA A 808 -1.79 -34.74 29.77
N ALA A 809 -1.64 -33.40 29.68
CA ALA A 809 -0.35 -32.77 29.39
C ALA A 809 0.65 -32.93 30.53
N GLN A 810 0.21 -32.83 31.79
CA GLN A 810 1.05 -33.06 32.97
C GLN A 810 1.56 -34.50 33.07
N ASP A 811 0.71 -35.49 32.74
CA ASP A 811 1.10 -36.90 32.73
C ASP A 811 2.09 -37.20 31.59
N LYS A 812 1.93 -36.56 30.43
CA LYS A 812 2.86 -36.68 29.30
C LYS A 812 4.25 -36.15 29.63
N ILE A 813 4.33 -35.03 30.35
CA ILE A 813 5.60 -34.43 30.81
C ILE A 813 6.25 -35.25 31.94
N LYS A 814 5.47 -35.87 32.83
CA LYS A 814 6.00 -36.81 33.83
C LYS A 814 6.59 -38.07 33.18
N ALA A 815 5.97 -38.57 32.11
CA ALA A 815 6.47 -39.73 31.36
C ALA A 815 7.78 -39.45 30.60
N THR A 816 8.11 -38.19 30.34
CA THR A 816 9.39 -37.79 29.68
C THR A 816 10.54 -37.56 30.67
N LYS A 817 10.29 -37.63 31.98
CA LYS A 817 11.29 -37.43 33.05
C LYS A 817 11.76 -38.72 33.74
N VAL A 818 11.31 -39.90 33.29
CA VAL A 818 11.77 -41.23 33.78
C VAL A 818 12.82 -41.80 32.86
#